data_AF-A0A9D1I9Z3-F1
#
_entry.id   AF-A0A9D1I9Z3-F1
#
_cell.length_a   1.000
_cell.length_b   1.000
_cell.length_c   1.000
_cell.angle_alpha   90.00
_cell.angle_beta   90.00
_cell.angle_gamma   90.00
#
_symmetry.space_group_name_H-M   'P 1'
#
loop_
_entity.id
_entity.type
_entity.pdbx_description
1 polymer ?
#
loop_
_entity_poly.entity_id
_entity_poly.type
_entity_poly.pdbx_seq_one_letter_code
_entity_poly.pdbx_strand_id
1 'polypeptide(L)'
;MARKKISMDGNTAAAHVSYAFTEVASIYPITPSSVMAELTDSWSATGLKNIFGDQVKVIEMQSEAGAAGTVHGSLAAGALTTTYTASQGLLLMIPNMYKIAGELLPCVIHVSARCVASHALNIFGDHSDVYACRQTGFAMMACTNPQEVMDLGAVAHLSAIKGRVPFLNFFDGFRTSHEIQKIEAWDYDELASMIDQDALAAFRARALNPEHPVLRGSAENGDIFFQHREACNKYYEALPAIVEDYMNQINARIGTDYKLFNYYGAPDADRVIIAMGSICDVAEEVIDYLCAQGEKVGLVKVRLYRPFRADKLVEAIPATAKKIAVLDRTKEPGSLGEPLYLDVVAALASKGVSAKVVGGRYGLGSKDTPPQSIFAVYENLKAEEPKANFTIGIVDDVTNHSLEEKPAPDTAPQGTISCKFWGLGGDGTVGANKNSIKIIGDHTDKFIQAYFQYDSKKTGGVTISHLRFGDKPIKSSYYITKADFVACHNPSYMVKGYKIVNDVKPGGTFLLNCQWTPAEVEKHLPAEAKKYIAENHIKFYTVNAIDKAREIGMGKRTNTILQSAFFALANIMPIDKAVEYMKAAAKKSYLKKGEAVVEMNYKAIDAGVDAIVKIDVPEAWKTLSAVAEEQEVKSSRPEMVKFVKEVLRPVGMMQGDSLPVSVFEDRADGTFPQGSSAFEKRGVAVDVPEWLPENCIQCNQCAYVCPHATIRPFAMDSKEAEAAPAAMKKVPMKGKGCEEYQFAMTISPLDCMGCGLCVNVCPAKEKALRMVPQESQAEQQEVFDYAVANVTKKPTSFSDFSVKGSQFNQPLLEFSGSCAGCAETSYARLITQLFGERMYISNATGCSSIWGGSAPATPYTINRVSGHGPAWANSLFEDNAEHGLGMFLGQKAIRDRLIACVERIAERTDSEELKALCTAFLDTKDDGQANATASEKLIAKLEAIDCDCEERKEILAHKEYLAKKSVWIFGGDGWAYDIGFGGLDHVIASGEDVNIMVFDTEVYSNTGGQASKASQLGQVAQFAAAGKSIGKKNLAEIAMSYGYVYVAQIAMGADMNQTIKALTEAEAYHGPSIVIGYAPCEMHGVKGGMTNCQSEMKKAVAAGYWQTFRFNPALKAEGKNPLTIDCKAPTESYIAFIESETRYSRLKQAFPERAEKLFAEAAEEAKARYERLLKLKTLYEVQ
;
A
#
# COMPACT_ATOMS: atom_id res chain seq x y z
N MET A 1 13.89 13.31 -37.01
CA MET A 1 14.34 11.93 -37.32
C MET A 1 13.23 10.97 -36.88
N ALA A 2 13.30 9.66 -37.15
CA ALA A 2 12.31 8.74 -36.57
C ALA A 2 12.53 8.65 -35.04
N ARG A 3 11.48 8.89 -34.24
CA ARG A 3 11.55 8.82 -32.78
C ARG A 3 11.92 7.41 -32.32
N LYS A 4 12.65 7.32 -31.21
CA LYS A 4 13.10 6.03 -30.68
C LYS A 4 11.92 5.29 -30.05
N LYS A 5 11.70 4.04 -30.47
CA LYS A 5 10.72 3.14 -29.84
C LYS A 5 11.30 2.53 -28.57
N ILE A 6 10.60 2.68 -27.45
CA ILE A 6 11.05 2.23 -26.12
C ILE A 6 9.86 1.63 -25.37
N SER A 7 10.10 0.51 -24.70
CA SER A 7 9.14 -0.12 -23.80
C SER A 7 9.13 0.60 -22.44
N MET A 8 8.10 1.42 -22.16
CA MET A 8 7.98 2.19 -20.92
C MET A 8 6.54 2.28 -20.41
N ASP A 9 6.38 2.55 -19.12
CA ASP A 9 5.08 2.85 -18.52
C ASP A 9 4.75 4.34 -18.56
N GLY A 10 3.49 4.69 -18.25
CA GLY A 10 3.03 6.08 -18.24
C GLY A 10 3.82 6.97 -17.28
N ASN A 11 4.22 6.47 -16.10
CA ASN A 11 5.07 7.23 -15.17
C ASN A 11 6.44 7.57 -15.79
N THR A 12 7.08 6.59 -16.43
CA THR A 12 8.38 6.82 -17.10
C THR A 12 8.23 7.81 -18.25
N ALA A 13 7.13 7.74 -19.01
CA ALA A 13 6.84 8.69 -20.08
C ALA A 13 6.65 10.13 -19.55
N ALA A 14 5.87 10.29 -18.47
CA ALA A 14 5.66 11.58 -17.82
C ALA A 14 6.97 12.17 -17.26
N ALA A 15 7.76 11.33 -16.57
CA ALA A 15 9.06 11.74 -16.04
C ALA A 15 10.01 12.18 -17.16
N HIS A 16 10.08 11.42 -18.27
CA HIS A 16 10.97 11.72 -19.41
C HIS A 16 10.71 13.12 -19.97
N VAL A 17 9.45 13.44 -20.23
CA VAL A 17 9.05 14.73 -20.79
C VAL A 17 9.14 15.84 -19.75
N SER A 18 8.73 15.58 -18.52
CA SER A 18 8.81 16.56 -17.43
C SER A 18 10.25 16.98 -17.16
N TYR A 19 11.19 16.03 -17.09
CA TYR A 19 12.61 16.30 -16.84
C TYR A 19 13.21 17.26 -17.87
N ALA A 20 12.80 17.14 -19.15
CA ALA A 20 13.29 18.00 -20.22
C ALA A 20 13.07 19.50 -19.93
N PHE A 21 11.89 19.87 -19.43
CA PHE A 21 11.47 21.26 -19.22
C PHE A 21 11.73 21.80 -17.81
N THR A 22 12.33 21.00 -16.93
CA THR A 22 12.37 21.28 -15.48
C THR A 22 13.76 21.71 -15.05
N GLU A 23 13.86 22.76 -14.23
CA GLU A 23 15.10 23.13 -13.53
C GLU A 23 15.07 22.68 -12.07
N VAL A 24 13.90 22.73 -11.43
CA VAL A 24 13.67 22.33 -10.04
C VAL A 24 12.48 21.36 -9.96
N ALA A 25 12.63 20.27 -9.21
CA ALA A 25 11.54 19.36 -8.90
C ALA A 25 11.41 19.26 -7.38
N SER A 26 10.29 19.74 -6.84
CA SER A 26 9.96 19.52 -5.43
C SER A 26 9.00 18.36 -5.32
N ILE A 27 9.30 17.38 -4.49
CA ILE A 27 8.61 16.09 -4.50
C ILE A 27 8.24 15.61 -3.10
N TYR A 28 7.26 14.70 -3.05
CA TYR A 28 6.93 13.86 -1.91
C TYR A 28 6.35 12.54 -2.42
N PRO A 29 6.67 11.38 -1.83
CA PRO A 29 6.24 10.10 -2.38
C PRO A 29 4.79 9.75 -2.04
N ILE A 30 3.99 9.50 -3.07
CA ILE A 30 2.65 8.92 -2.94
C ILE A 30 2.36 7.98 -4.12
N THR A 31 1.99 6.74 -3.82
CA THR A 31 1.55 5.76 -4.84
C THR A 31 0.31 6.26 -5.58
N PRO A 32 0.18 6.11 -6.91
CA PRO A 32 1.14 5.50 -7.85
C PRO A 32 2.13 6.48 -8.52
N SER A 33 2.27 7.72 -8.02
CA SER A 33 3.09 8.77 -8.67
C SER A 33 4.59 8.68 -8.37
N SER A 34 4.99 8.02 -7.27
CA SER A 34 6.38 8.01 -6.75
C SER A 34 7.44 7.67 -7.80
N VAL A 35 7.14 6.77 -8.75
CA VAL A 35 8.06 6.36 -9.81
C VAL A 35 8.56 7.56 -10.64
N MET A 36 7.72 8.57 -10.87
CA MET A 36 8.13 9.76 -11.62
C MET A 36 9.22 10.56 -10.88
N ALA A 37 9.01 10.75 -9.57
CA ALA A 37 9.97 11.44 -8.71
C ALA A 37 11.26 10.63 -8.59
N GLU A 38 11.17 9.31 -8.45
CA GLU A 38 12.31 8.41 -8.30
C GLU A 38 13.21 8.41 -9.53
N LEU A 39 12.60 8.38 -10.72
CA LEU A 39 13.34 8.47 -11.99
C LEU A 39 14.00 9.84 -12.13
N THR A 40 13.31 10.92 -11.76
CA THR A 40 13.85 12.28 -11.82
C THR A 40 15.07 12.46 -10.91
N ASP A 41 15.01 11.95 -9.67
CA ASP A 41 16.16 11.92 -8.76
C ASP A 41 17.32 11.08 -9.32
N SER A 42 17.03 9.87 -9.78
CA SER A 42 18.03 8.95 -10.33
C SER A 42 18.73 9.50 -11.58
N TRP A 43 17.98 10.10 -12.50
CA TRP A 43 18.53 10.73 -13.71
C TRP A 43 19.35 11.97 -13.38
N SER A 44 18.91 12.78 -12.42
CA SER A 44 19.71 13.90 -11.93
C SER A 44 21.01 13.40 -11.30
N ALA A 45 20.97 12.42 -10.40
CA ALA A 45 22.16 11.85 -9.75
C ALA A 45 23.15 11.20 -10.72
N THR A 46 22.68 10.71 -11.88
CA THR A 46 23.51 10.07 -12.92
C THR A 46 23.96 11.01 -14.04
N GLY A 47 23.60 12.30 -13.97
CA GLY A 47 24.15 13.33 -14.87
C GLY A 47 23.30 13.64 -16.10
N LEU A 48 22.05 13.16 -16.19
CA LEU A 48 21.16 13.51 -17.30
C LEU A 48 20.93 15.02 -17.32
N LYS A 49 21.04 15.64 -18.49
CA LYS A 49 20.82 17.07 -18.68
C LYS A 49 19.42 17.33 -19.21
N ASN A 50 18.77 18.36 -18.68
CA ASN A 50 17.56 18.93 -19.25
C ASN A 50 17.89 19.76 -20.51
N ILE A 51 16.90 20.38 -21.14
CA ILE A 51 17.10 21.20 -22.35
C ILE A 51 17.89 22.49 -22.10
N PHE A 52 18.13 22.87 -20.84
CA PHE A 52 18.95 24.01 -20.44
C PHE A 52 20.42 23.64 -20.23
N GLY A 53 20.78 22.35 -20.37
CA GLY A 53 22.14 21.86 -20.17
C GLY A 53 22.48 21.50 -18.71
N ASP A 54 21.50 21.54 -17.82
CA ASP A 54 21.67 21.36 -16.38
C ASP A 54 21.01 20.06 -15.86
N GLN A 55 21.47 19.59 -14.70
CA GLN A 55 20.76 18.53 -13.96
C GLN A 55 19.58 19.15 -13.20
N VAL A 56 18.45 18.46 -13.16
CA VAL A 56 17.29 18.90 -12.37
C VAL A 56 17.66 18.95 -10.89
N LYS A 57 17.39 20.05 -10.20
CA LYS A 57 17.53 20.15 -8.75
C LYS A 57 16.33 19.50 -8.08
N VAL A 58 16.52 18.30 -7.54
CA VAL A 58 15.47 17.54 -6.86
C VAL A 58 15.54 17.81 -5.36
N ILE A 59 14.39 18.08 -4.75
CA ILE A 59 14.26 18.25 -3.29
C ILE A 59 13.00 17.54 -2.78
N GLU A 60 13.20 16.64 -1.82
CA GLU A 60 12.12 16.02 -1.06
C GLU A 60 11.69 16.93 0.09
N MET A 61 10.37 17.14 0.21
CA MET A 61 9.78 17.93 1.30
C MET A 61 9.19 17.03 2.39
N GLN A 62 8.69 17.61 3.47
CA GLN A 62 8.05 16.86 4.56
C GLN A 62 6.65 16.34 4.24
N SER A 63 6.00 16.93 3.23
CA SER A 63 4.66 16.59 2.75
C SER A 63 4.42 17.24 1.38
N GLU A 64 3.35 16.83 0.69
CA GLU A 64 2.92 17.47 -0.55
C GLU A 64 2.55 18.95 -0.37
N ALA A 65 2.06 19.35 0.81
CA ALA A 65 1.83 20.76 1.12
C ALA A 65 3.14 21.57 1.09
N GLY A 66 4.20 21.02 1.68
CA GLY A 66 5.55 21.60 1.62
C GLY A 66 6.13 21.59 0.20
N ALA A 67 5.87 20.53 -0.56
CA ALA A 67 6.26 20.45 -1.97
C ALA A 67 5.59 21.54 -2.80
N ALA A 68 4.27 21.73 -2.66
CA ALA A 68 3.53 22.76 -3.38
C ALA A 68 4.00 24.19 -3.03
N GLY A 69 4.31 24.45 -1.75
CA GLY A 69 4.90 25.73 -1.33
C GLY A 69 6.29 25.98 -1.93
N THR A 70 7.10 24.93 -2.04
CA THR A 70 8.43 25.00 -2.66
C THR A 70 8.32 25.21 -4.18
N VAL A 71 7.37 24.54 -4.84
CA VAL A 71 7.03 24.79 -6.25
C VAL A 71 6.68 26.26 -6.46
N HIS A 72 5.76 26.78 -5.65
CA HIS A 72 5.34 28.18 -5.72
C HIS A 72 6.51 29.15 -5.55
N GLY A 73 7.33 28.98 -4.51
CA GLY A 73 8.50 29.83 -4.25
C GLY A 73 9.53 29.78 -5.38
N SER A 74 9.82 28.59 -5.91
CA SER A 74 10.78 28.39 -7.01
C SER A 74 10.32 29.05 -8.32
N LEU A 75 9.03 28.88 -8.67
CA LEU A 75 8.43 29.58 -9.82
C LEU A 75 8.45 31.10 -9.64
N ALA A 76 8.15 31.58 -8.43
CA ALA A 76 8.17 33.01 -8.13
C ALA A 76 9.58 33.62 -8.23
N ALA A 77 10.62 32.84 -7.91
CA ALA A 77 12.03 33.18 -8.11
C ALA A 77 12.50 33.00 -9.56
N GLY A 78 11.59 32.57 -10.46
CA GLY A 78 11.83 32.50 -11.88
C GLY A 78 12.44 31.19 -12.36
N ALA A 79 12.35 30.08 -11.64
CA ALA A 79 12.77 28.76 -12.13
C ALA A 79 11.57 27.91 -12.57
N LEU A 80 11.64 27.28 -13.74
CA LEU A 80 10.63 26.32 -14.22
C LEU A 80 10.66 25.10 -13.32
N THR A 81 9.54 24.88 -12.64
CA THR A 81 9.43 23.93 -11.54
C THR A 81 8.28 22.98 -11.77
N THR A 82 8.49 21.70 -11.50
CA THR A 82 7.48 20.64 -11.60
C THR A 82 7.30 19.91 -10.26
N THR A 83 6.25 19.11 -10.17
CA THR A 83 6.07 18.11 -9.11
C THR A 83 5.20 16.94 -9.59
N TYR A 84 5.20 15.88 -8.81
CA TYR A 84 4.52 14.60 -9.08
C TYR A 84 3.69 14.22 -7.87
N THR A 85 2.39 13.94 -8.05
CA THR A 85 1.49 13.65 -6.92
C THR A 85 0.26 12.85 -7.36
N ALA A 86 -0.60 12.48 -6.41
CA ALA A 86 -1.89 11.81 -6.60
C ALA A 86 -2.76 11.92 -5.33
N SER A 87 -4.08 11.72 -5.44
CA SER A 87 -4.99 11.47 -4.30
C SER A 87 -4.84 12.49 -3.16
N GLN A 88 -4.64 12.02 -1.92
CA GLN A 88 -4.45 12.83 -0.72
C GLN A 88 -3.34 13.87 -0.90
N GLY A 89 -2.25 13.49 -1.56
CA GLY A 89 -1.14 14.38 -1.84
C GLY A 89 -1.55 15.57 -2.69
N LEU A 90 -2.39 15.34 -3.71
CA LEU A 90 -2.92 16.42 -4.54
C LEU A 90 -3.85 17.35 -3.73
N LEU A 91 -4.66 16.80 -2.81
CA LEU A 91 -5.52 17.60 -1.93
C LEU A 91 -4.70 18.58 -1.07
N LEU A 92 -3.56 18.13 -0.54
CA LEU A 92 -2.64 18.96 0.24
C LEU A 92 -1.99 20.09 -0.58
N MET A 93 -1.97 19.98 -1.92
CA MET A 93 -1.44 21.02 -2.81
C MET A 93 -2.46 22.12 -3.15
N ILE A 94 -3.77 21.87 -2.98
CA ILE A 94 -4.87 22.76 -3.40
C ILE A 94 -4.64 24.22 -2.95
N PRO A 95 -4.27 24.53 -1.68
CA PRO A 95 -4.07 25.92 -1.27
C PRO A 95 -3.02 26.66 -2.11
N ASN A 96 -1.89 26.00 -2.42
CA ASN A 96 -0.85 26.59 -3.24
C ASN A 96 -1.22 26.60 -4.73
N MET A 97 -2.06 25.68 -5.21
CA MET A 97 -2.54 25.72 -6.59
C MET A 97 -3.32 27.01 -6.88
N TYR A 98 -4.18 27.47 -5.97
CA TYR A 98 -4.83 28.78 -6.12
C TYR A 98 -3.83 29.93 -6.24
N LYS A 99 -2.74 29.89 -5.47
CA LYS A 99 -1.68 30.90 -5.50
C LYS A 99 -0.89 30.86 -6.81
N ILE A 100 -0.44 29.67 -7.23
CA ILE A 100 0.32 29.47 -8.48
C ILE A 100 -0.49 29.93 -9.70
N ALA A 101 -1.78 29.56 -9.77
CA ALA A 101 -2.67 29.99 -10.84
C ALA A 101 -3.00 31.50 -10.77
N GLY A 102 -3.30 32.02 -9.58
CA GLY A 102 -3.61 33.43 -9.36
C GLY A 102 -2.44 34.36 -9.71
N GLU A 103 -1.19 33.89 -9.55
CA GLU A 103 0.02 34.63 -9.93
C GLU A 103 0.47 34.37 -11.38
N LEU A 104 -0.28 33.55 -12.14
CA LEU A 104 -0.02 33.20 -13.55
C LEU A 104 1.43 32.71 -13.76
N LEU A 105 1.78 31.68 -12.97
CA LEU A 105 3.10 31.04 -12.98
C LEU A 105 3.08 29.76 -13.85
N PRO A 106 4.02 29.62 -14.81
CA PRO A 106 4.06 28.48 -15.72
C PRO A 106 4.60 27.22 -15.04
N CYS A 107 3.71 26.30 -14.68
CA CYS A 107 4.03 25.04 -14.00
C CYS A 107 3.24 23.89 -14.60
N VAL A 108 3.80 22.67 -14.56
CA VAL A 108 3.06 21.43 -14.83
C VAL A 108 3.19 20.50 -13.64
N ILE A 109 2.06 20.13 -13.05
CA ILE A 109 1.96 19.07 -12.06
C ILE A 109 1.51 17.80 -12.80
N HIS A 110 2.32 16.75 -12.72
CA HIS A 110 1.97 15.46 -13.33
C HIS A 110 1.28 14.58 -12.29
N VAL A 111 0.06 14.15 -12.59
CA VAL A 111 -0.82 13.43 -11.66
C VAL A 111 -1.15 12.04 -12.18
N SER A 112 -0.75 11.01 -11.45
CA SER A 112 -1.28 9.66 -11.67
C SER A 112 -2.62 9.53 -10.91
N ALA A 113 -3.71 9.96 -11.52
CA ALA A 113 -5.02 10.19 -10.89
C ALA A 113 -5.49 8.97 -10.09
N ARG A 114 -5.82 9.18 -8.82
CA ARG A 114 -6.05 8.14 -7.81
C ARG A 114 -7.24 8.48 -6.91
N CYS A 115 -7.96 7.44 -6.50
CA CYS A 115 -9.06 7.50 -5.54
C CYS A 115 -8.70 8.26 -4.25
N VAL A 116 -9.57 9.20 -3.86
CA VAL A 116 -9.53 9.86 -2.55
C VAL A 116 -10.14 8.95 -1.48
N ALA A 117 -9.43 8.80 -0.35
CA ALA A 117 -9.90 8.05 0.81
C ALA A 117 -11.22 8.65 1.33
N SER A 118 -12.25 7.81 1.44
CA SER A 118 -13.60 8.19 1.89
C SER A 118 -14.06 7.26 3.02
N HIS A 119 -14.83 6.21 2.70
CA HIS A 119 -15.13 5.11 3.63
C HIS A 119 -13.93 4.17 3.83
N ALA A 120 -13.00 4.15 2.86
CA ALA A 120 -11.78 3.37 2.89
C ALA A 120 -10.68 4.04 2.06
N LEU A 121 -9.43 3.72 2.36
CA LEU A 121 -8.27 4.03 1.52
C LEU A 121 -8.28 3.15 0.27
N ASN A 122 -8.02 3.74 -0.90
CA ASN A 122 -7.78 2.99 -2.13
C ASN A 122 -6.58 3.59 -2.87
N ILE A 123 -5.57 2.76 -3.19
CA ILE A 123 -4.36 3.21 -3.89
C ILE A 123 -4.53 3.33 -5.40
N PHE A 124 -5.63 2.83 -5.94
CA PHE A 124 -5.84 2.64 -7.36
C PHE A 124 -6.54 3.84 -8.03
N GLY A 125 -6.48 3.85 -9.35
CA GLY A 125 -6.85 4.99 -10.19
C GLY A 125 -8.34 5.25 -10.37
N ASP A 126 -8.72 6.51 -10.14
CA ASP A 126 -9.93 7.18 -10.60
C ASP A 126 -9.67 8.70 -10.64
N HIS A 127 -10.67 9.53 -10.96
CA HIS A 127 -10.51 10.99 -11.15
C HIS A 127 -11.00 11.84 -9.97
N SER A 128 -11.28 11.23 -8.81
CA SER A 128 -11.77 11.98 -7.65
C SER A 128 -10.81 13.08 -7.17
N ASP A 129 -9.51 12.85 -7.27
CA ASP A 129 -8.46 13.79 -6.87
C ASP A 129 -8.34 14.98 -7.83
N VAL A 130 -8.28 14.74 -9.14
CA VAL A 130 -8.18 15.79 -10.15
C VAL A 130 -9.47 16.63 -10.19
N TYR A 131 -10.64 16.02 -10.01
CA TYR A 131 -11.91 16.76 -9.94
C TYR A 131 -12.05 17.62 -8.67
N ALA A 132 -11.40 17.24 -7.56
CA ALA A 132 -11.31 18.09 -6.37
C ALA A 132 -10.49 19.38 -6.60
N CYS A 133 -9.74 19.44 -7.71
CA CYS A 133 -8.90 20.58 -8.08
C CYS A 133 -9.46 21.44 -9.23
N ARG A 134 -10.61 21.09 -9.82
CA ARG A 134 -11.14 21.69 -11.06
C ARG A 134 -11.42 23.20 -10.98
N GLN A 135 -11.54 23.73 -9.76
CA GLN A 135 -11.84 25.13 -9.44
C GLN A 135 -10.60 25.97 -9.10
N THR A 136 -9.42 25.35 -8.99
CA THR A 136 -8.18 26.02 -8.54
C THR A 136 -7.65 27.06 -9.54
N GLY A 137 -8.12 27.01 -10.78
CA GLY A 137 -7.60 27.81 -11.89
C GLY A 137 -6.46 27.12 -12.66
N PHE A 138 -6.14 25.86 -12.37
CA PHE A 138 -5.25 25.09 -13.24
C PHE A 138 -5.96 24.67 -14.53
N ALA A 139 -5.23 24.69 -15.65
CA ALA A 139 -5.63 23.95 -16.84
C ALA A 139 -5.49 22.45 -16.57
N MET A 140 -6.31 21.61 -17.22
CA MET A 140 -6.35 20.18 -16.96
C MET A 140 -6.30 19.41 -18.27
N MET A 141 -5.21 18.67 -18.48
CA MET A 141 -4.93 17.86 -19.67
C MET A 141 -4.99 16.37 -19.30
N ALA A 142 -5.87 15.62 -19.95
CA ALA A 142 -6.07 14.20 -19.72
C ALA A 142 -5.42 13.36 -20.82
N CYS A 143 -4.66 12.34 -20.41
CA CYS A 143 -4.02 11.39 -21.33
C CYS A 143 -4.67 10.01 -21.22
N THR A 144 -4.94 9.36 -22.36
CA THR A 144 -5.58 8.03 -22.39
C THR A 144 -4.59 6.89 -22.15
N ASN A 145 -3.37 6.95 -22.71
CA ASN A 145 -2.40 5.85 -22.68
C ASN A 145 -0.94 6.38 -22.57
N PRO A 146 0.07 5.50 -22.36
CA PRO A 146 1.45 5.95 -22.18
C PRO A 146 2.04 6.77 -23.34
N GLN A 147 1.61 6.54 -24.59
CA GLN A 147 2.02 7.35 -25.74
C GLN A 147 1.47 8.78 -25.62
N GLU A 148 0.20 8.93 -25.26
CA GLU A 148 -0.38 10.26 -25.05
C GLU A 148 0.23 10.99 -23.85
N VAL A 149 0.66 10.26 -22.80
CA VAL A 149 1.39 10.86 -21.68
C VAL A 149 2.70 11.51 -22.16
N MET A 150 3.42 10.85 -23.07
CA MET A 150 4.62 11.39 -23.72
C MET A 150 4.30 12.63 -24.58
N ASP A 151 3.24 12.58 -25.38
CA ASP A 151 2.96 13.61 -26.37
C ASP A 151 2.26 14.84 -25.76
N LEU A 152 1.18 14.63 -25.00
CA LEU A 152 0.39 15.70 -24.38
C LEU A 152 1.10 16.29 -23.14
N GLY A 153 2.00 15.53 -22.50
CA GLY A 153 2.89 16.07 -21.48
C GLY A 153 3.77 17.20 -22.03
N ALA A 154 4.21 17.11 -23.28
CA ALA A 154 5.00 18.16 -23.93
C ALA A 154 4.11 19.37 -24.26
N VAL A 155 2.89 19.14 -24.76
CA VAL A 155 1.89 20.20 -24.99
C VAL A 155 1.63 20.98 -23.70
N ALA A 156 1.46 20.31 -22.57
CA ALA A 156 1.19 20.95 -21.29
C ALA A 156 2.32 21.90 -20.87
N HIS A 157 3.58 21.47 -20.95
CA HIS A 157 4.74 22.30 -20.59
C HIS A 157 4.89 23.51 -21.52
N LEU A 158 4.84 23.27 -22.82
CA LEU A 158 4.95 24.34 -23.83
C LEU A 158 3.82 25.37 -23.69
N SER A 159 2.58 24.89 -23.49
CA SER A 159 1.40 25.74 -23.30
C SER A 159 1.44 26.51 -21.98
N ALA A 160 1.96 25.90 -20.90
CA ALA A 160 2.14 26.59 -19.62
C ALA A 160 3.10 27.76 -19.76
N ILE A 161 4.26 27.56 -20.41
CA ILE A 161 5.27 28.59 -20.63
C ILE A 161 4.70 29.75 -21.47
N LYS A 162 4.06 29.45 -22.60
CA LYS A 162 3.49 30.46 -23.51
C LYS A 162 2.26 31.17 -22.94
N GLY A 163 1.34 30.40 -22.33
CA GLY A 163 0.05 30.89 -21.85
C GLY A 163 0.04 31.40 -20.41
N ARG A 164 1.10 31.16 -19.63
CA ARG A 164 1.26 31.49 -18.19
C ARG A 164 0.28 30.80 -17.23
N VAL A 165 -0.66 30.00 -17.73
CA VAL A 165 -1.59 29.24 -16.89
C VAL A 165 -0.95 27.90 -16.54
N PRO A 166 -0.91 27.51 -15.26
CA PRO A 166 -0.34 26.22 -14.86
C PRO A 166 -1.25 25.04 -15.25
N PHE A 167 -0.66 23.86 -15.44
CA PHE A 167 -1.34 22.64 -15.88
C PHE A 167 -1.30 21.54 -14.84
N LEU A 168 -2.43 20.84 -14.67
CA LEU A 168 -2.47 19.45 -14.25
C LEU A 168 -2.43 18.59 -15.51
N ASN A 169 -1.34 17.86 -15.72
CA ASN A 169 -1.27 16.81 -16.73
C ASN A 169 -1.54 15.47 -16.03
N PHE A 170 -2.65 14.80 -16.34
CA PHE A 170 -3.08 13.64 -15.60
C PHE A 170 -3.42 12.44 -16.48
N PHE A 171 -3.25 11.27 -15.88
CA PHE A 171 -3.48 9.97 -16.48
C PHE A 171 -3.83 8.95 -15.39
N ASP A 172 -4.52 7.89 -15.77
CA ASP A 172 -5.15 7.00 -14.79
C ASP A 172 -4.11 6.21 -13.97
N GLY A 173 -4.20 6.36 -12.65
CA GLY A 173 -3.37 5.65 -11.68
C GLY A 173 -3.47 4.14 -11.85
N PHE A 174 -2.33 3.46 -11.80
CA PHE A 174 -2.10 2.08 -12.26
C PHE A 174 -2.43 1.83 -13.74
N ARG A 175 -3.68 2.01 -14.16
CA ARG A 175 -4.19 1.62 -15.49
C ARG A 175 -3.40 2.20 -16.66
N THR A 176 -2.89 3.42 -16.53
CA THR A 176 -1.98 4.06 -17.50
C THR A 176 -0.58 4.26 -16.90
N SER A 177 -0.50 4.73 -15.66
CA SER A 177 0.80 5.03 -15.01
C SER A 177 1.75 3.82 -14.89
N HIS A 178 1.21 2.60 -14.76
CA HIS A 178 1.98 1.36 -14.59
C HIS A 178 1.79 0.36 -15.74
N GLU A 179 0.99 0.71 -16.74
CA GLU A 179 0.88 -0.09 -17.96
C GLU A 179 2.10 0.16 -18.84
N ILE A 180 2.86 -0.88 -19.12
CA ILE A 180 4.01 -0.82 -20.01
C ILE A 180 3.53 -0.99 -21.44
N GLN A 181 3.85 -0.03 -22.31
CA GLN A 181 3.67 -0.13 -23.75
C GLN A 181 4.97 0.16 -24.49
N LYS A 182 5.08 -0.30 -25.74
CA LYS A 182 6.11 0.16 -26.67
C LYS A 182 5.65 1.47 -27.30
N ILE A 183 6.26 2.57 -26.89
CA ILE A 183 5.92 3.93 -27.32
C ILE A 183 7.10 4.59 -28.03
N GLU A 184 6.84 5.69 -28.71
CA GLU A 184 7.84 6.57 -29.31
C GLU A 184 8.17 7.74 -28.38
N ALA A 185 9.44 7.87 -28.00
CA ALA A 185 9.91 8.90 -27.08
C ALA A 185 10.48 10.13 -27.80
N TRP A 186 10.23 11.31 -27.22
CA TRP A 186 10.81 12.57 -27.69
C TRP A 186 12.31 12.66 -27.42
N ASP A 187 13.04 13.21 -28.38
CA ASP A 187 14.39 13.69 -28.16
C ASP A 187 14.36 15.09 -27.49
N TYR A 188 15.32 15.37 -26.61
CA TYR A 188 15.36 16.62 -25.86
C TYR A 188 15.66 17.83 -26.76
N ASP A 189 16.44 17.67 -27.82
CA ASP A 189 16.72 18.76 -28.77
C ASP A 189 15.46 19.08 -29.59
N GLU A 190 14.67 18.06 -29.93
CA GLU A 190 13.37 18.27 -30.59
C GLU A 190 12.39 19.02 -29.67
N LEU A 191 12.33 18.67 -28.37
CA LEU A 191 11.54 19.40 -27.37
C LEU A 191 12.03 20.85 -27.17
N ALA A 192 13.35 21.05 -27.09
CA ALA A 192 13.96 22.38 -26.95
C ALA A 192 13.57 23.30 -28.13
N SER A 193 13.50 22.74 -29.35
CA SER A 193 13.13 23.49 -30.56
C SER A 193 11.69 24.03 -30.57
N MET A 194 10.82 23.55 -29.67
CA MET A 194 9.41 23.96 -29.60
C MET A 194 9.14 25.05 -28.55
N ILE A 195 10.13 25.41 -27.72
CA ILE A 195 9.95 26.45 -26.71
C ILE A 195 9.83 27.83 -27.35
N ASP A 196 8.82 28.58 -26.89
CA ASP A 196 8.74 30.02 -27.11
C ASP A 196 9.76 30.73 -26.21
N GLN A 197 10.89 31.11 -26.80
CA GLN A 197 12.01 31.72 -26.08
C GLN A 197 11.65 33.11 -25.51
N ASP A 198 10.76 33.85 -26.18
CA ASP A 198 10.31 35.16 -25.70
C ASP A 198 9.41 34.99 -24.47
N ALA A 199 8.51 34.00 -24.47
CA ALA A 199 7.68 33.68 -23.32
C ALA A 199 8.52 33.24 -22.11
N LEU A 200 9.56 32.43 -22.34
CA LEU A 200 10.51 32.02 -21.31
C LEU A 200 11.28 33.22 -20.74
N ALA A 201 11.84 34.07 -21.61
CA ALA A 201 12.55 35.28 -21.19
C ALA A 201 11.63 36.21 -20.38
N ALA A 202 10.38 36.36 -20.81
CA ALA A 202 9.40 37.18 -20.12
C ALA A 202 9.00 36.60 -18.75
N PHE A 203 8.97 35.27 -18.59
CA PHE A 203 8.79 34.62 -17.29
C PHE A 203 9.93 35.00 -16.33
N ARG A 204 11.19 34.88 -16.77
CA ARG A 204 12.35 35.26 -15.96
C ARG A 204 12.34 36.74 -15.58
N ALA A 205 11.99 37.62 -16.50
CA ALA A 205 11.92 39.06 -16.25
C ALA A 205 10.85 39.46 -15.19
N ARG A 206 9.85 38.61 -14.93
CA ARG A 206 8.81 38.83 -13.91
C ARG A 206 9.13 38.21 -12.54
N ALA A 207 10.27 37.51 -12.42
CA ALA A 207 10.68 36.86 -11.19
C ALA A 207 10.92 37.87 -10.05
N LEU A 208 10.77 37.42 -8.80
CA LEU A 208 11.20 38.19 -7.64
C LEU A 208 12.73 38.30 -7.66
N ASN A 209 13.23 39.52 -7.77
CA ASN A 209 14.66 39.81 -7.75
C ASN A 209 14.90 41.16 -7.05
N PRO A 210 15.82 41.26 -6.08
CA PRO A 210 16.17 42.52 -5.42
C PRO A 210 16.65 43.64 -6.36
N GLU A 211 17.13 43.31 -7.56
CA GLU A 211 17.55 44.31 -8.57
C GLU A 211 16.37 44.98 -9.29
N HIS A 212 15.19 44.36 -9.25
CA HIS A 212 13.93 44.90 -9.77
C HIS A 212 12.75 44.44 -8.90
N PRO A 213 12.69 44.88 -7.64
CA PRO A 213 11.79 44.31 -6.64
C PRO A 213 10.33 44.67 -6.91
N VAL A 214 9.44 43.70 -6.65
CA VAL A 214 7.98 43.85 -6.75
C VAL A 214 7.29 43.23 -5.54
N LEU A 215 6.07 43.67 -5.24
CA LEU A 215 5.19 43.04 -4.25
C LEU A 215 4.31 41.98 -4.93
N ARG A 216 4.15 40.81 -4.30
CA ARG A 216 3.18 39.77 -4.68
C ARG A 216 2.48 39.20 -3.46
N GLY A 217 1.24 38.74 -3.64
CA GLY A 217 0.45 38.16 -2.54
C GLY A 217 0.02 39.17 -1.48
N SER A 218 -0.29 40.40 -1.88
CA SER A 218 -0.88 41.41 -1.00
C SER A 218 -2.21 40.95 -0.38
N ALA A 219 -2.55 41.55 0.76
CA ALA A 219 -3.92 41.53 1.27
C ALA A 219 -4.70 42.68 0.62
N GLU A 220 -5.87 42.36 0.04
CA GLU A 220 -6.72 43.34 -0.64
C GLU A 220 -8.10 43.40 0.01
N ASN A 221 -8.69 44.60 0.04
CA ASN A 221 -10.06 44.81 0.49
C ASN A 221 -11.05 44.52 -0.64
N GLY A 222 -12.34 44.49 -0.30
CA GLY A 222 -13.42 44.25 -1.27
C GLY A 222 -13.62 45.36 -2.32
N ASP A 223 -12.95 46.51 -2.16
CA ASP A 223 -13.00 47.63 -3.10
C ASP A 223 -12.22 47.37 -4.41
N ILE A 224 -11.19 46.51 -4.38
CA ILE A 224 -10.36 46.19 -5.56
C ILE A 224 -10.21 44.69 -5.85
N PHE A 225 -10.44 43.80 -4.87
CA PHE A 225 -10.15 42.38 -5.02
C PHE A 225 -10.91 41.73 -6.19
N PHE A 226 -12.20 42.05 -6.36
CA PHE A 226 -12.99 41.43 -7.41
C PHE A 226 -12.51 41.84 -8.81
N GLN A 227 -12.27 43.14 -9.03
CA GLN A 227 -11.73 43.64 -10.29
C GLN A 227 -10.35 43.04 -10.60
N HIS A 228 -9.50 42.92 -9.58
CA HIS A 228 -8.18 42.31 -9.74
C HIS A 228 -8.28 40.80 -10.04
N ARG A 229 -9.20 40.08 -9.40
CA ARG A 229 -9.41 38.65 -9.64
C ARG A 229 -9.86 38.34 -11.08
N GLU A 230 -10.68 39.20 -11.67
CA GLU A 230 -11.15 39.10 -13.06
C GLU A 230 -10.10 39.54 -14.09
N ALA A 231 -9.03 40.25 -13.67
CA ALA A 231 -7.99 40.71 -14.59
C ALA A 231 -7.22 39.56 -15.26
N CYS A 232 -7.31 38.33 -14.73
CA CYS A 232 -6.70 37.15 -15.34
C CYS A 232 -7.46 36.58 -16.55
N ASN A 233 -8.72 37.00 -16.80
CA ASN A 233 -9.62 36.34 -17.75
C ASN A 233 -9.03 36.18 -19.15
N LYS A 234 -8.36 37.22 -19.66
CA LYS A 234 -7.73 37.19 -21.00
C LYS A 234 -6.70 36.06 -21.17
N TYR A 235 -6.05 35.62 -20.10
CA TYR A 235 -5.08 34.51 -20.16
C TYR A 235 -5.80 33.17 -20.30
N TYR A 236 -6.88 32.98 -19.56
CA TYR A 236 -7.72 31.77 -19.64
C TYR A 236 -8.52 31.69 -20.94
N GLU A 237 -8.99 32.82 -21.47
CA GLU A 237 -9.68 32.88 -22.76
C GLU A 237 -8.76 32.55 -23.95
N ALA A 238 -7.50 32.99 -23.89
CA ALA A 238 -6.50 32.72 -24.92
C ALA A 238 -5.92 31.30 -24.87
N LEU A 239 -5.87 30.68 -23.68
CA LEU A 239 -5.17 29.41 -23.45
C LEU A 239 -5.61 28.26 -24.37
N PRO A 240 -6.91 28.02 -24.64
CA PRO A 240 -7.30 26.91 -25.50
C PRO A 240 -6.73 26.99 -26.92
N ALA A 241 -6.62 28.20 -27.49
CA ALA A 241 -5.99 28.38 -28.80
C ALA A 241 -4.48 28.13 -28.77
N ILE A 242 -3.81 28.49 -27.66
CA ILE A 242 -2.39 28.18 -27.43
C ILE A 242 -2.17 26.67 -27.35
N VAL A 243 -3.08 25.95 -26.67
CA VAL A 243 -3.03 24.49 -26.58
C VAL A 243 -3.25 23.85 -27.96
N GLU A 244 -4.24 24.31 -28.73
CA GLU A 244 -4.47 23.83 -30.10
C GLU A 244 -3.25 24.10 -31.01
N ASP A 245 -2.61 25.26 -30.89
CA ASP A 245 -1.37 25.59 -31.62
C ASP A 245 -0.26 24.56 -31.34
N TYR A 246 0.03 24.27 -30.07
CA TYR A 246 1.03 23.26 -29.73
C TYR A 246 0.63 21.83 -30.09
N MET A 247 -0.65 21.47 -29.98
CA MET A 247 -1.16 20.20 -30.51
C MET A 247 -0.92 20.10 -32.01
N ASN A 248 -1.21 21.16 -32.78
CA ASN A 248 -0.98 21.19 -34.23
C ASN A 248 0.50 21.09 -34.61
N GLN A 249 1.39 21.73 -33.84
CA GLN A 249 2.84 21.60 -34.05
C GLN A 249 3.34 20.17 -33.80
N ILE A 250 2.82 19.50 -32.75
CA ILE A 250 3.10 18.08 -32.51
C ILE A 250 2.53 17.24 -33.66
N ASN A 251 1.27 17.42 -34.03
CA ASN A 251 0.60 16.72 -35.12
C ASN A 251 1.40 16.78 -36.42
N ALA A 252 1.91 17.97 -36.78
CA ALA A 252 2.73 18.15 -37.98
C ALA A 252 4.06 17.38 -37.94
N ARG A 253 4.63 17.16 -36.76
CA ARG A 253 5.92 16.47 -36.58
C ARG A 253 5.79 14.95 -36.57
N ILE A 254 4.73 14.43 -35.93
CA ILE A 254 4.60 13.00 -35.65
C ILE A 254 3.40 12.33 -36.35
N GLY A 255 2.62 13.08 -37.13
CA GLY A 255 1.50 12.55 -37.91
C GLY A 255 0.28 12.17 -37.07
N THR A 256 0.10 12.80 -35.91
CA THR A 256 -1.09 12.65 -35.04
C THR A 256 -2.17 13.68 -35.37
N ASP A 257 -3.34 13.60 -34.73
CA ASP A 257 -4.44 14.57 -34.86
C ASP A 257 -4.98 14.98 -33.47
N TYR A 258 -4.12 15.31 -32.52
CA TYR A 258 -4.56 15.80 -31.21
C TYR A 258 -5.37 17.09 -31.33
N LYS A 259 -6.51 17.14 -30.63
CA LYS A 259 -7.41 18.30 -30.50
C LYS A 259 -7.83 18.44 -29.03
N LEU A 260 -8.50 19.54 -28.69
CA LEU A 260 -9.06 19.71 -27.33
C LEU A 260 -10.08 18.60 -27.01
N PHE A 261 -10.88 18.24 -28.02
CA PHE A 261 -11.82 17.14 -28.04
C PHE A 261 -11.62 16.35 -29.35
N ASN A 262 -11.36 15.05 -29.24
CA ASN A 262 -11.13 14.18 -30.39
C ASN A 262 -12.32 13.25 -30.61
N TYR A 263 -12.89 13.25 -31.82
CA TYR A 263 -13.91 12.28 -32.21
C TYR A 263 -13.32 11.00 -32.79
N TYR A 264 -13.93 9.86 -32.46
CA TYR A 264 -13.66 8.55 -33.06
C TYR A 264 -14.95 7.77 -33.29
N GLY A 265 -15.10 7.13 -34.45
CA GLY A 265 -16.24 6.28 -34.77
C GLY A 265 -16.92 6.63 -36.08
N ALA A 266 -18.17 6.18 -36.25
CA ALA A 266 -18.92 6.39 -37.50
C ALA A 266 -19.14 7.90 -37.77
N PRO A 267 -18.87 8.41 -38.98
CA PRO A 267 -19.12 9.82 -39.29
C PRO A 267 -20.59 10.26 -39.12
N ASP A 268 -21.52 9.32 -39.23
CA ASP A 268 -22.96 9.50 -39.09
C ASP A 268 -23.52 8.86 -37.80
N ALA A 269 -22.71 8.77 -36.75
CA ALA A 269 -23.12 8.19 -35.46
C ALA A 269 -24.39 8.88 -34.89
N ASP A 270 -25.31 8.08 -34.37
CA ASP A 270 -26.53 8.56 -33.68
C ASP A 270 -26.44 8.43 -32.15
N ARG A 271 -25.49 7.61 -31.67
CA ARG A 271 -25.19 7.36 -30.25
C ARG A 271 -23.71 7.61 -29.97
N VAL A 272 -23.42 8.51 -29.04
CA VAL A 272 -22.05 8.95 -28.75
C VAL A 272 -21.73 8.80 -27.26
N ILE A 273 -20.54 8.30 -26.94
CA ILE A 273 -19.97 8.36 -25.59
C ILE A 273 -19.08 9.60 -25.49
N ILE A 274 -19.08 10.29 -24.35
CA ILE A 274 -18.09 11.33 -24.02
C ILE A 274 -17.37 10.87 -22.76
N ALA A 275 -16.06 10.74 -22.84
CA ALA A 275 -15.25 10.20 -21.74
C ALA A 275 -13.82 10.76 -21.74
N MET A 276 -13.11 10.46 -20.67
CA MET A 276 -11.76 10.94 -20.40
C MET A 276 -10.88 9.83 -19.81
N GLY A 277 -9.57 9.87 -20.04
CA GLY A 277 -8.64 8.88 -19.51
C GLY A 277 -8.63 7.56 -20.30
N SER A 278 -8.28 6.46 -19.64
CA SER A 278 -7.93 5.19 -20.29
C SER A 278 -9.13 4.48 -20.94
N ILE A 279 -10.35 4.74 -20.45
CA ILE A 279 -11.56 4.09 -20.98
C ILE A 279 -11.78 4.38 -22.46
N CYS A 280 -11.24 5.50 -22.94
CA CYS A 280 -11.32 5.90 -24.32
C CYS A 280 -10.71 4.86 -25.27
N ASP A 281 -9.63 4.17 -24.88
CA ASP A 281 -9.02 3.13 -25.73
C ASP A 281 -9.88 1.85 -25.77
N VAL A 282 -10.51 1.48 -24.64
CA VAL A 282 -11.50 0.37 -24.62
C VAL A 282 -12.71 0.68 -25.48
N ALA A 283 -13.19 1.92 -25.41
CA ALA A 283 -14.35 2.36 -26.21
C ALA A 283 -14.03 2.38 -27.71
N GLU A 284 -12.84 2.81 -28.14
CA GLU A 284 -12.44 2.69 -29.54
C GLU A 284 -12.43 1.25 -30.03
N GLU A 285 -11.91 0.33 -29.21
CA GLU A 285 -11.85 -1.10 -29.56
C GLU A 285 -13.27 -1.70 -29.76
N VAL A 286 -14.23 -1.32 -28.90
CA VAL A 286 -15.63 -1.74 -29.05
C VAL A 286 -16.32 -1.05 -30.23
N ILE A 287 -16.02 0.23 -30.49
CA ILE A 287 -16.54 0.96 -31.66
C ILE A 287 -16.07 0.30 -32.96
N ASP A 288 -14.80 -0.08 -33.06
CA ASP A 288 -14.27 -0.77 -34.24
C ASP A 288 -15.06 -2.04 -34.54
N TYR A 289 -15.38 -2.82 -33.50
CA TYR A 289 -16.21 -4.01 -33.63
C TYR A 289 -17.65 -3.69 -34.04
N LEU A 290 -18.31 -2.75 -33.36
CA LEU A 290 -19.71 -2.38 -33.62
C LEU A 290 -19.90 -1.76 -35.01
N CYS A 291 -19.01 -0.85 -35.43
CA CYS A 291 -19.05 -0.24 -36.75
C CYS A 291 -18.82 -1.26 -37.86
N ALA A 292 -17.98 -2.28 -37.66
CA ALA A 292 -17.85 -3.40 -38.59
C ALA A 292 -19.15 -4.21 -38.74
N GLN A 293 -20.06 -4.14 -37.76
CA GLN A 293 -21.42 -4.71 -37.82
C GLN A 293 -22.49 -3.74 -38.33
N GLY A 294 -22.10 -2.52 -38.73
CA GLY A 294 -23.01 -1.50 -39.26
C GLY A 294 -23.68 -0.62 -38.19
N GLU A 295 -23.24 -0.70 -36.94
CA GLU A 295 -23.74 0.17 -35.87
C GLU A 295 -23.18 1.60 -35.99
N LYS A 296 -24.03 2.58 -35.71
CA LYS A 296 -23.74 4.03 -35.83
C LYS A 296 -23.32 4.62 -34.50
N VAL A 297 -22.16 4.22 -34.01
CA VAL A 297 -21.65 4.60 -32.69
C VAL A 297 -20.37 5.42 -32.78
N GLY A 298 -20.13 6.26 -31.78
CA GLY A 298 -18.92 7.07 -31.69
C GLY A 298 -18.53 7.46 -30.26
N LEU A 299 -17.37 8.08 -30.14
CA LEU A 299 -16.75 8.54 -28.91
C LEU A 299 -16.16 9.94 -29.11
N VAL A 300 -16.38 10.84 -28.16
CA VAL A 300 -15.58 12.06 -27.98
C VAL A 300 -14.65 11.87 -26.80
N LYS A 301 -13.36 11.93 -27.08
CA LYS A 301 -12.25 11.88 -26.13
C LYS A 301 -11.96 13.29 -25.64
N VAL A 302 -12.11 13.54 -24.35
CA VAL A 302 -11.75 14.82 -23.74
C VAL A 302 -10.23 14.85 -23.49
N ARG A 303 -9.53 15.81 -24.08
CA ARG A 303 -8.10 16.05 -23.84
C ARG A 303 -7.90 17.24 -22.91
N LEU A 304 -8.38 18.42 -23.31
CA LEU A 304 -8.37 19.60 -22.46
C LEU A 304 -9.70 19.72 -21.70
N TYR A 305 -9.73 19.26 -20.45
CA TYR A 305 -10.92 19.37 -19.59
C TYR A 305 -11.11 20.78 -19.02
N ARG A 306 -10.01 21.48 -18.73
CA ARG A 306 -10.02 22.90 -18.30
C ARG A 306 -8.93 23.69 -19.03
N PRO A 307 -9.23 24.90 -19.53
CA PRO A 307 -10.55 25.51 -19.69
C PRO A 307 -11.46 24.72 -20.64
N PHE A 308 -12.75 24.58 -20.30
CA PHE A 308 -13.70 23.79 -21.07
C PHE A 308 -14.27 24.62 -22.24
N ARG A 309 -14.08 24.18 -23.48
CA ARG A 309 -14.49 24.91 -24.69
C ARG A 309 -15.73 24.30 -25.36
N ALA A 310 -16.90 24.85 -25.03
CA ALA A 310 -18.19 24.36 -25.50
C ALA A 310 -18.33 24.33 -27.04
N ASP A 311 -17.79 25.33 -27.74
CA ASP A 311 -17.78 25.37 -29.20
C ASP A 311 -16.98 24.23 -29.81
N LYS A 312 -15.79 23.94 -29.24
CA LYS A 312 -14.92 22.85 -29.68
C LYS A 312 -15.47 21.47 -29.34
N LEU A 313 -16.19 21.34 -28.23
CA LEU A 313 -16.93 20.12 -27.93
C LEU A 313 -18.01 19.84 -28.99
N VAL A 314 -18.83 20.84 -29.30
CA VAL A 314 -19.91 20.69 -30.30
C VAL A 314 -19.35 20.42 -31.68
N GLU A 315 -18.23 21.04 -32.06
CA GLU A 315 -17.52 20.75 -33.32
C GLU A 315 -17.10 19.27 -33.42
N ALA A 316 -16.70 18.65 -32.30
CA ALA A 316 -16.31 17.24 -32.27
C ALA A 316 -17.49 16.27 -32.26
N ILE A 317 -18.71 16.70 -31.94
CA ILE A 317 -19.89 15.82 -31.90
C ILE A 317 -20.52 15.78 -33.30
N PRO A 318 -20.72 14.59 -33.91
CA PRO A 318 -21.44 14.48 -35.18
C PRO A 318 -22.83 15.09 -35.08
N ALA A 319 -23.23 15.88 -36.09
CA ALA A 319 -24.55 16.52 -36.13
C ALA A 319 -25.72 15.52 -36.12
N THR A 320 -25.45 14.25 -36.43
CA THR A 320 -26.41 13.14 -36.39
C THR A 320 -26.63 12.57 -34.99
N ALA A 321 -25.80 12.92 -34.01
CA ALA A 321 -25.88 12.38 -32.65
C ALA A 321 -27.18 12.81 -31.96
N LYS A 322 -27.99 11.83 -31.55
CA LYS A 322 -29.29 12.05 -30.88
C LYS A 322 -29.23 11.72 -29.39
N LYS A 323 -28.37 10.78 -29.01
CA LYS A 323 -28.25 10.25 -27.64
C LYS A 323 -26.79 10.21 -27.23
N ILE A 324 -26.49 10.76 -26.06
CA ILE A 324 -25.12 10.92 -25.54
C ILE A 324 -25.04 10.31 -24.15
N ALA A 325 -24.06 9.43 -23.90
CA ALA A 325 -23.68 9.01 -22.57
C ALA A 325 -22.38 9.69 -22.16
N VAL A 326 -22.37 10.33 -20.99
CA VAL A 326 -21.15 10.91 -20.41
C VAL A 326 -20.65 10.00 -19.30
N LEU A 327 -19.40 9.57 -19.39
CA LEU A 327 -18.80 8.65 -18.43
C LEU A 327 -17.80 9.38 -17.53
N ASP A 328 -18.11 9.40 -16.24
CA ASP A 328 -17.29 10.00 -15.20
C ASP A 328 -16.60 8.94 -14.35
N ARG A 329 -15.28 9.08 -14.18
CA ARG A 329 -14.47 8.19 -13.33
C ARG A 329 -14.41 8.71 -11.90
N THR A 330 -15.53 9.11 -11.31
CA THR A 330 -15.61 9.66 -9.94
C THR A 330 -17.00 9.45 -9.36
N LYS A 331 -17.20 9.84 -8.09
CA LYS A 331 -18.51 10.00 -7.47
C LYS A 331 -18.50 11.24 -6.59
N GLU A 332 -19.44 12.16 -6.82
CA GLU A 332 -19.73 13.29 -5.92
C GLU A 332 -21.07 13.03 -5.21
N PRO A 333 -21.07 12.44 -3.99
CA PRO A 333 -22.32 12.10 -3.29
C PRO A 333 -23.22 13.32 -3.07
N GLY A 334 -24.49 13.23 -3.47
CA GLY A 334 -25.48 14.31 -3.34
C GLY A 334 -25.46 15.36 -4.46
N SER A 335 -24.55 15.26 -5.43
CA SER A 335 -24.55 16.11 -6.61
C SER A 335 -25.71 15.80 -7.57
N LEU A 336 -26.08 16.76 -8.42
CA LEU A 336 -27.05 16.54 -9.51
C LEU A 336 -26.52 15.60 -10.62
N GLY A 337 -25.20 15.42 -10.68
CA GLY A 337 -24.48 14.57 -11.61
C GLY A 337 -22.98 14.87 -11.52
N GLU A 338 -22.18 14.00 -12.10
CA GLU A 338 -20.72 14.10 -12.02
C GLU A 338 -20.14 15.25 -12.88
N PRO A 339 -18.88 15.69 -12.62
CA PRO A 339 -18.36 16.92 -13.19
C PRO A 339 -18.35 17.01 -14.72
N LEU A 340 -17.90 15.95 -15.43
CA LEU A 340 -17.87 15.99 -16.90
C LEU A 340 -19.29 15.98 -17.47
N TYR A 341 -20.20 15.19 -16.89
CA TYR A 341 -21.62 15.22 -17.24
C TYR A 341 -22.21 16.63 -17.13
N LEU A 342 -21.99 17.33 -16.01
CA LEU A 342 -22.50 18.69 -15.81
C LEU A 342 -21.93 19.69 -16.83
N ASP A 343 -20.63 19.60 -17.14
CA ASP A 343 -20.00 20.46 -18.13
C ASP A 343 -20.54 20.23 -19.55
N VAL A 344 -20.77 18.97 -19.93
CA VAL A 344 -21.37 18.61 -21.23
C VAL A 344 -22.79 19.15 -21.33
N VAL A 345 -23.62 18.95 -20.31
CA VAL A 345 -25.01 19.46 -20.30
C VAL A 345 -25.01 20.98 -20.46
N ALA A 346 -24.20 21.70 -19.69
CA ALA A 346 -24.08 23.16 -19.77
C ALA A 346 -23.57 23.61 -21.15
N ALA A 347 -22.57 22.93 -21.70
CA ALA A 347 -21.99 23.27 -23.01
C ALA A 347 -23.00 23.10 -24.15
N LEU A 348 -23.69 21.97 -24.22
CA LEU A 348 -24.72 21.71 -25.25
C LEU A 348 -25.87 22.71 -25.16
N ALA A 349 -26.34 22.98 -23.93
CA ALA A 349 -27.37 23.99 -23.70
C ALA A 349 -26.94 25.39 -24.18
N SER A 350 -25.71 25.80 -23.86
CA SER A 350 -25.15 27.11 -24.27
C SER A 350 -24.99 27.27 -25.79
N LYS A 351 -24.91 26.15 -26.52
CA LYS A 351 -24.78 26.12 -27.99
C LYS A 351 -26.07 25.76 -28.71
N GLY A 352 -27.18 25.57 -27.99
CA GLY A 352 -28.47 25.23 -28.57
C GLY A 352 -28.52 23.84 -29.24
N VAL A 353 -27.65 22.92 -28.82
CA VAL A 353 -27.63 21.54 -29.35
C VAL A 353 -28.61 20.68 -28.54
N SER A 354 -29.58 20.09 -29.23
CA SER A 354 -30.59 19.22 -28.61
C SER A 354 -30.24 17.75 -28.81
N ALA A 355 -29.79 17.10 -27.73
CA ALA A 355 -29.58 15.66 -27.66
C ALA A 355 -30.03 15.13 -26.28
N LYS A 356 -30.46 13.87 -26.19
CA LYS A 356 -30.73 13.23 -24.90
C LYS A 356 -29.39 12.86 -24.26
N VAL A 357 -29.03 13.50 -23.15
CA VAL A 357 -27.78 13.24 -22.42
C VAL A 357 -28.07 12.45 -21.15
N VAL A 358 -27.29 11.39 -20.89
CA VAL A 358 -27.32 10.62 -19.66
C VAL A 358 -25.93 10.52 -19.05
N GLY A 359 -25.82 10.62 -17.72
CA GLY A 359 -24.57 10.44 -16.98
C GLY A 359 -24.40 9.02 -16.45
N GLY A 360 -23.17 8.52 -16.43
CA GLY A 360 -22.80 7.23 -15.87
C GLY A 360 -21.44 7.23 -15.18
N ARG A 361 -21.29 6.42 -14.14
CA ARG A 361 -20.04 6.26 -13.39
C ARG A 361 -19.36 4.92 -13.69
N TYR A 362 -18.03 4.92 -13.71
CA TYR A 362 -17.24 3.71 -13.96
C TYR A 362 -15.88 3.75 -13.26
N GLY A 363 -15.22 2.60 -13.11
CA GLY A 363 -13.77 2.54 -12.89
C GLY A 363 -13.25 3.16 -11.58
N LEU A 364 -14.11 3.43 -10.59
CA LEU A 364 -13.71 3.93 -9.25
C LEU A 364 -12.74 2.93 -8.61
N GLY A 365 -11.65 3.45 -8.02
CA GLY A 365 -10.61 2.60 -7.41
C GLY A 365 -10.05 1.51 -8.34
N SER A 366 -9.93 1.81 -9.65
CA SER A 366 -9.58 0.87 -10.73
C SER A 366 -10.41 -0.40 -10.80
N LYS A 367 -11.72 -0.31 -10.54
CA LYS A 367 -12.66 -1.32 -10.99
C LYS A 367 -12.43 -1.60 -12.48
N ASP A 368 -12.23 -2.88 -12.84
CA ASP A 368 -12.00 -3.25 -14.24
C ASP A 368 -13.22 -2.84 -15.07
N THR A 369 -12.98 -2.26 -16.25
CA THR A 369 -14.04 -1.80 -17.15
C THR A 369 -13.79 -2.41 -18.54
N PRO A 370 -14.08 -3.71 -18.70
CA PRO A 370 -13.83 -4.44 -19.94
C PRO A 370 -14.82 -4.06 -21.07
N PRO A 371 -14.62 -4.58 -22.30
CA PRO A 371 -15.50 -4.32 -23.44
C PRO A 371 -17.00 -4.49 -23.16
N GLN A 372 -17.40 -5.50 -22.39
CA GLN A 372 -18.80 -5.72 -22.00
C GLN A 372 -19.46 -4.51 -21.32
N SER A 373 -18.70 -3.74 -20.53
CA SER A 373 -19.19 -2.53 -19.89
C SER A 373 -19.52 -1.46 -20.93
N ILE A 374 -18.71 -1.30 -21.97
CA ILE A 374 -18.96 -0.34 -23.06
C ILE A 374 -20.12 -0.80 -23.95
N PHE A 375 -20.22 -2.11 -24.25
CA PHE A 375 -21.39 -2.65 -24.94
C PHE A 375 -22.68 -2.31 -24.17
N ALA A 376 -22.70 -2.47 -22.84
CA ALA A 376 -23.86 -2.13 -22.01
C ALA A 376 -24.23 -0.63 -22.11
N VAL A 377 -23.26 0.27 -22.20
CA VAL A 377 -23.52 1.71 -22.40
C VAL A 377 -24.17 1.99 -23.75
N TYR A 378 -23.66 1.42 -24.86
CA TYR A 378 -24.28 1.61 -26.17
C TYR A 378 -25.67 0.97 -26.26
N GLU A 379 -25.90 -0.14 -25.55
CA GLU A 379 -27.21 -0.78 -25.49
C GLU A 379 -28.21 0.04 -24.68
N ASN A 380 -27.77 0.66 -23.58
CA ASN A 380 -28.56 1.66 -22.87
C ASN A 380 -28.92 2.85 -23.78
N LEU A 381 -27.98 3.33 -24.60
CA LEU A 381 -28.23 4.40 -25.57
C LEU A 381 -29.16 4.00 -26.73
N LYS A 382 -29.33 2.69 -27.02
CA LYS A 382 -30.33 2.23 -27.99
C LYS A 382 -31.76 2.36 -27.45
N ALA A 383 -31.97 2.17 -26.15
CA ALA A 383 -33.30 2.23 -25.52
C ALA A 383 -33.99 3.57 -25.79
N GLU A 384 -35.32 3.56 -25.95
CA GLU A 384 -36.11 4.79 -26.21
C GLU A 384 -35.84 5.86 -25.15
N GLU A 385 -35.87 5.47 -23.88
CA GLU A 385 -35.47 6.26 -22.72
C GLU A 385 -34.24 5.62 -22.05
N PRO A 386 -33.01 6.06 -22.40
CA PRO A 386 -31.79 5.58 -21.77
C PRO A 386 -31.81 5.87 -20.26
N LYS A 387 -31.40 4.90 -19.46
CA LYS A 387 -31.23 5.04 -18.01
C LYS A 387 -30.16 6.09 -17.72
N ALA A 388 -30.49 7.03 -16.83
CA ALA A 388 -29.58 8.05 -16.33
C ALA A 388 -28.97 7.65 -14.98
N ASN A 389 -27.92 8.35 -14.56
CA ASN A 389 -27.22 8.17 -13.29
C ASN A 389 -26.76 6.72 -13.06
N PHE A 390 -26.40 6.03 -14.14
CA PHE A 390 -26.11 4.60 -14.10
C PHE A 390 -24.69 4.30 -13.59
N THR A 391 -24.41 3.04 -13.29
CA THR A 391 -23.07 2.52 -13.00
C THR A 391 -22.73 1.35 -13.94
N ILE A 392 -21.45 1.15 -14.22
CA ILE A 392 -20.94 -0.03 -14.94
C ILE A 392 -19.77 -0.66 -14.17
N GLY A 393 -19.52 -1.95 -14.37
CA GLY A 393 -18.50 -2.75 -13.68
C GLY A 393 -18.91 -3.25 -12.28
N ILE A 394 -20.16 -3.04 -11.85
CA ILE A 394 -20.69 -3.53 -10.56
C ILE A 394 -22.13 -4.02 -10.72
N VAL A 395 -22.58 -4.81 -9.74
CA VAL A 395 -24.01 -5.13 -9.56
C VAL A 395 -24.55 -4.29 -8.41
N ASP A 396 -25.34 -3.28 -8.74
CA ASP A 396 -26.04 -2.46 -7.76
C ASP A 396 -27.50 -2.91 -7.66
N ASP A 397 -27.75 -3.85 -6.77
CA ASP A 397 -29.05 -4.43 -6.44
C ASP A 397 -29.80 -3.66 -5.33
N VAL A 398 -29.21 -2.59 -4.80
CA VAL A 398 -29.81 -1.74 -3.77
C VAL A 398 -30.51 -0.55 -4.41
N THR A 399 -29.75 0.28 -5.16
CA THR A 399 -30.30 1.46 -5.83
C THR A 399 -30.67 1.21 -7.29
N ASN A 400 -30.37 0.01 -7.81
CA ASN A 400 -30.68 -0.40 -9.17
C ASN A 400 -30.13 0.60 -10.20
N HIS A 401 -28.94 1.18 -9.98
CA HIS A 401 -28.30 2.07 -10.95
C HIS A 401 -27.42 1.34 -11.96
N SER A 402 -26.93 0.14 -11.67
CA SER A 402 -26.07 -0.60 -12.60
C SER A 402 -26.76 -0.95 -13.91
N LEU A 403 -26.02 -0.93 -15.00
CA LEU A 403 -26.45 -1.51 -16.28
C LEU A 403 -26.22 -3.03 -16.28
N GLU A 404 -27.04 -3.75 -17.04
CA GLU A 404 -26.82 -5.19 -17.25
C GLU A 404 -25.63 -5.38 -18.21
N GLU A 405 -24.57 -6.03 -17.74
CA GLU A 405 -23.43 -6.42 -18.58
C GLU A 405 -23.57 -7.87 -19.04
N LYS A 406 -23.49 -8.08 -20.36
CA LYS A 406 -23.57 -9.40 -20.99
C LYS A 406 -22.20 -9.83 -21.48
N PRO A 407 -21.91 -11.14 -21.56
CA PRO A 407 -20.66 -11.64 -22.13
C PRO A 407 -20.40 -10.99 -23.51
N ALA A 408 -19.23 -10.36 -23.64
CA ALA A 408 -18.82 -9.68 -24.85
C ALA A 408 -17.94 -10.58 -25.75
N PRO A 409 -17.95 -10.37 -27.08
CA PRO A 409 -16.97 -10.95 -27.98
C PRO A 409 -15.55 -10.45 -27.65
N ASP A 410 -14.51 -11.17 -28.11
CA ASP A 410 -13.14 -10.69 -28.05
C ASP A 410 -12.96 -9.55 -29.07
N THR A 411 -12.81 -8.34 -28.56
CA THR A 411 -12.62 -7.11 -29.36
C THR A 411 -11.15 -6.80 -29.61
N ALA A 412 -10.21 -7.52 -28.98
CA ALA A 412 -8.79 -7.28 -29.18
C ALA A 412 -8.42 -7.50 -30.66
N PRO A 413 -7.46 -6.73 -31.21
CA PRO A 413 -7.07 -6.87 -32.61
C PRO A 413 -6.69 -8.32 -32.96
N GLN A 414 -7.24 -8.84 -34.06
CA GLN A 414 -6.96 -10.20 -34.52
C GLN A 414 -5.44 -10.45 -34.62
N GLY A 415 -4.99 -11.58 -34.07
CA GLY A 415 -3.57 -11.95 -34.00
C GLY A 415 -2.88 -11.54 -32.69
N THR A 416 -3.59 -10.89 -31.76
CA THR A 416 -3.05 -10.57 -30.44
C THR A 416 -2.94 -11.82 -29.56
N ILE A 417 -1.72 -12.10 -29.08
CA ILE A 417 -1.43 -13.19 -28.13
C ILE A 417 -1.57 -12.62 -26.72
N SER A 418 -2.41 -13.26 -25.91
CA SER A 418 -2.65 -12.89 -24.51
C SER A 418 -2.06 -13.93 -23.55
N CYS A 419 -1.26 -13.49 -22.58
CA CYS A 419 -0.62 -14.34 -21.58
C CYS A 419 -0.95 -13.86 -20.16
N LYS A 420 -1.23 -14.81 -19.25
CA LYS A 420 -1.53 -14.52 -17.84
C LYS A 420 -0.61 -15.33 -16.91
N PHE A 421 -0.06 -14.70 -15.89
CA PHE A 421 0.88 -15.35 -14.96
C PHE A 421 0.44 -15.10 -13.53
N TRP A 422 0.18 -16.18 -12.80
CA TRP A 422 -0.17 -16.18 -11.39
C TRP A 422 1.08 -16.50 -10.56
N GLY A 423 1.57 -15.50 -9.84
CA GLY A 423 2.76 -15.61 -8.98
C GLY A 423 2.47 -15.16 -7.55
N LEU A 424 3.45 -15.38 -6.68
CA LEU A 424 3.42 -14.99 -5.27
C LEU A 424 4.26 -13.73 -5.02
N GLY A 425 3.74 -12.76 -4.29
CA GLY A 425 4.48 -11.55 -3.92
C GLY A 425 5.84 -11.87 -3.29
N GLY A 426 6.92 -11.53 -4.00
CA GLY A 426 8.31 -11.81 -3.60
C GLY A 426 8.99 -12.99 -4.32
N ASP A 427 8.30 -13.71 -5.21
CA ASP A 427 8.85 -14.85 -5.97
C ASP A 427 9.67 -14.47 -7.22
N GLY A 428 9.52 -13.23 -7.70
CA GLY A 428 10.21 -12.69 -8.87
C GLY A 428 9.43 -12.79 -10.20
N THR A 429 8.19 -13.28 -10.21
CA THR A 429 7.34 -13.44 -11.40
C THR A 429 7.13 -12.13 -12.15
N VAL A 430 6.71 -11.08 -11.45
CA VAL A 430 6.51 -9.74 -12.03
C VAL A 430 7.80 -9.21 -12.67
N GLY A 431 8.95 -9.39 -11.99
CA GLY A 431 10.24 -8.96 -12.51
C GLY A 431 10.65 -9.69 -13.78
N ALA A 432 10.44 -11.02 -13.82
CA ALA A 432 10.66 -11.83 -15.02
C ALA A 432 9.74 -11.37 -16.17
N ASN A 433 8.46 -11.12 -15.90
CA ASN A 433 7.52 -10.67 -16.92
C ASN A 433 7.85 -9.26 -17.46
N LYS A 434 8.27 -8.32 -16.61
CA LYS A 434 8.80 -7.02 -17.05
C LYS A 434 10.02 -7.19 -17.95
N ASN A 435 10.90 -8.15 -17.64
CA ASN A 435 12.06 -8.44 -18.47
C ASN A 435 11.67 -9.08 -19.82
N SER A 436 10.75 -10.06 -19.81
CA SER A 436 10.21 -10.70 -21.01
C SER A 436 9.56 -9.68 -21.95
N ILE A 437 8.77 -8.74 -21.41
CA ILE A 437 8.14 -7.69 -22.21
C ILE A 437 9.17 -6.82 -22.92
N LYS A 438 10.26 -6.46 -22.23
CA LYS A 438 11.35 -5.68 -22.82
C LYS A 438 12.11 -6.48 -23.87
N ILE A 439 12.41 -7.76 -23.61
CA ILE A 439 13.08 -8.61 -24.62
C ILE A 439 12.25 -8.67 -25.90
N ILE A 440 10.94 -8.93 -25.79
CA ILE A 440 10.05 -9.02 -26.95
C ILE A 440 9.90 -7.65 -27.63
N GLY A 441 9.65 -6.58 -26.86
CA GLY A 441 9.46 -5.24 -27.40
C GLY A 441 10.70 -4.66 -28.08
N ASP A 442 11.89 -4.93 -27.54
CA ASP A 442 13.15 -4.36 -28.02
C ASP A 442 13.77 -5.16 -29.18
N HIS A 443 13.41 -6.45 -29.34
CA HIS A 443 13.99 -7.33 -30.37
C HIS A 443 12.97 -7.83 -31.41
N THR A 444 11.75 -7.30 -31.39
CA THR A 444 10.72 -7.58 -32.42
C THR A 444 9.98 -6.30 -32.80
N ASP A 445 9.27 -6.31 -33.94
CA ASP A 445 8.42 -5.21 -34.37
C ASP A 445 7.02 -5.21 -33.72
N LYS A 446 6.74 -6.20 -32.86
CA LYS A 446 5.43 -6.33 -32.21
C LYS A 446 5.17 -5.16 -31.27
N PHE A 447 3.89 -4.77 -31.20
CA PHE A 447 3.37 -3.98 -30.10
C PHE A 447 3.27 -4.88 -28.87
N ILE A 448 3.59 -4.29 -27.72
CA ILE A 448 3.61 -4.97 -26.43
C ILE A 448 2.79 -4.18 -25.43
N GLN A 449 2.09 -4.90 -24.56
CA GLN A 449 1.39 -4.34 -23.41
C GLN A 449 1.65 -5.23 -22.20
N ALA A 450 1.94 -4.65 -21.04
CA ALA A 450 1.95 -5.36 -19.79
C ALA A 450 1.29 -4.56 -18.66
N TYR A 451 0.46 -5.25 -17.89
CA TYR A 451 -0.18 -4.75 -16.69
C TYR A 451 0.01 -5.76 -15.55
N PHE A 452 0.20 -5.28 -14.32
CA PHE A 452 0.46 -6.11 -13.16
C PHE A 452 -0.54 -5.80 -12.05
N GLN A 453 -1.36 -6.77 -11.69
CA GLN A 453 -2.26 -6.73 -10.56
C GLN A 453 -1.52 -7.23 -9.31
N TYR A 454 -1.50 -6.41 -8.27
CA TYR A 454 -0.88 -6.73 -6.99
C TYR A 454 -1.94 -6.84 -5.90
N ASP A 455 -1.68 -7.69 -4.91
CA ASP A 455 -2.40 -7.73 -3.64
C ASP A 455 -1.92 -6.61 -2.71
N SER A 456 -2.80 -6.17 -1.82
CA SER A 456 -2.49 -5.30 -0.66
C SER A 456 -1.43 -5.89 0.27
N LYS A 457 -1.33 -7.23 0.33
CA LYS A 457 -0.31 -7.93 1.14
C LYS A 457 1.07 -7.74 0.53
N LYS A 458 1.94 -7.02 1.25
CA LYS A 458 3.33 -6.73 0.82
C LYS A 458 4.13 -7.96 0.38
N THR A 459 4.00 -9.07 1.11
CA THR A 459 4.70 -10.32 0.80
C THR A 459 3.74 -11.51 0.90
N GLY A 460 3.86 -12.44 -0.04
CA GLY A 460 3.04 -13.63 -0.08
C GLY A 460 1.58 -13.39 -0.52
N GLY A 461 1.25 -12.20 -1.02
CA GLY A 461 -0.02 -11.93 -1.70
C GLY A 461 -0.04 -12.49 -3.12
N VAL A 462 -1.21 -12.56 -3.75
CA VAL A 462 -1.33 -12.99 -5.16
C VAL A 462 -0.84 -11.88 -6.08
N THR A 463 -0.09 -12.23 -7.11
CA THR A 463 0.27 -11.32 -8.20
C THR A 463 -0.20 -11.91 -9.53
N ILE A 464 -0.85 -11.10 -10.36
CA ILE A 464 -1.34 -11.52 -11.67
C ILE A 464 -0.75 -10.59 -12.72
N SER A 465 0.05 -11.15 -13.62
CA SER A 465 0.61 -10.39 -14.75
C SER A 465 -0.23 -10.64 -16.00
N HIS A 466 -0.60 -9.57 -16.68
CA HIS A 466 -1.35 -9.59 -17.94
C HIS A 466 -0.45 -9.05 -19.04
N LEU A 467 -0.12 -9.88 -20.02
CA LEU A 467 0.79 -9.54 -21.11
C LEU A 467 0.06 -9.74 -22.44
N ARG A 468 0.14 -8.75 -23.34
CA ARG A 468 -0.36 -8.86 -24.71
C ARG A 468 0.73 -8.51 -25.72
N PHE A 469 0.73 -9.21 -26.85
CA PHE A 469 1.66 -9.01 -27.95
C PHE A 469 0.91 -9.11 -29.28
N GLY A 470 1.17 -8.21 -30.21
CA GLY A 470 0.48 -8.22 -31.50
C GLY A 470 1.17 -7.39 -32.57
N ASP A 471 0.77 -7.57 -33.82
CA ASP A 471 1.30 -6.80 -34.96
C ASP A 471 0.54 -5.48 -35.18
N LYS A 472 -0.52 -5.24 -34.41
CA LYS A 472 -1.32 -4.01 -34.38
C LYS A 472 -1.21 -3.31 -33.02
N PRO A 473 -1.41 -1.98 -32.95
CA PRO A 473 -1.48 -1.26 -31.68
C PRO A 473 -2.50 -1.90 -30.72
N ILE A 474 -2.13 -2.01 -29.44
CA ILE A 474 -2.95 -2.67 -28.41
C ILE A 474 -3.65 -1.59 -27.59
N LYS A 475 -4.99 -1.51 -27.70
CA LYS A 475 -5.85 -0.54 -27.00
C LYS A 475 -6.54 -1.15 -25.77
N SER A 476 -6.19 -2.37 -25.42
CA SER A 476 -6.94 -3.20 -24.47
C SER A 476 -6.62 -2.84 -23.01
N SER A 477 -6.98 -1.65 -22.55
CA SER A 477 -6.70 -1.18 -21.17
C SER A 477 -7.65 -1.78 -20.11
N TYR A 478 -7.75 -3.11 -20.10
CA TYR A 478 -8.57 -3.94 -19.19
C TYR A 478 -7.87 -5.29 -18.94
N TYR A 479 -8.30 -6.06 -17.94
CA TYR A 479 -7.69 -7.35 -17.61
C TYR A 479 -7.88 -8.41 -18.70
N ILE A 480 -6.93 -9.35 -18.76
CA ILE A 480 -7.10 -10.55 -19.59
C ILE A 480 -7.99 -11.55 -18.85
N THR A 481 -9.17 -11.81 -19.40
CA THR A 481 -10.14 -12.80 -18.93
C THR A 481 -10.01 -14.15 -19.65
N LYS A 482 -9.55 -14.14 -20.90
CA LYS A 482 -9.22 -15.35 -21.69
C LYS A 482 -7.85 -15.19 -22.36
N ALA A 483 -6.94 -16.13 -22.11
CA ALA A 483 -5.55 -16.09 -22.50
C ALA A 483 -5.16 -17.32 -23.34
N ASP A 484 -4.23 -17.11 -24.28
CA ASP A 484 -3.63 -18.16 -25.11
C ASP A 484 -2.61 -19.00 -24.28
N PHE A 485 -2.02 -18.39 -23.26
CA PHE A 485 -1.08 -19.01 -22.33
C PHE A 485 -1.37 -18.55 -20.89
N VAL A 486 -1.50 -19.50 -19.96
CA VAL A 486 -1.61 -19.22 -18.52
C VAL A 486 -0.54 -20.01 -17.76
N ALA A 487 0.17 -19.35 -16.85
CA ALA A 487 1.10 -20.00 -15.94
C ALA A 487 0.69 -19.81 -14.47
N CYS A 488 0.79 -20.87 -13.69
CA CYS A 488 0.65 -20.88 -12.25
C CYS A 488 2.00 -21.20 -11.61
N HIS A 489 2.65 -20.20 -11.03
CA HIS A 489 4.00 -20.33 -10.47
C HIS A 489 4.02 -20.83 -9.02
N ASN A 490 2.85 -20.95 -8.39
CA ASN A 490 2.70 -21.45 -7.02
C ASN A 490 1.62 -22.54 -6.94
N PRO A 491 1.97 -23.80 -6.64
CA PRO A 491 1.03 -24.92 -6.68
C PRO A 491 -0.07 -24.83 -5.61
N SER A 492 0.15 -24.08 -4.52
CA SER A 492 -0.87 -23.86 -3.50
C SER A 492 -2.14 -23.20 -4.06
N TYR A 493 -2.05 -22.44 -5.15
CA TYR A 493 -3.24 -21.85 -5.76
C TYR A 493 -4.14 -22.91 -6.41
N MET A 494 -3.56 -23.99 -6.95
CA MET A 494 -4.38 -25.08 -7.47
C MET A 494 -5.07 -25.83 -6.33
N VAL A 495 -4.35 -26.13 -5.24
CA VAL A 495 -4.91 -26.83 -4.07
C VAL A 495 -6.02 -26.02 -3.40
N LYS A 496 -5.89 -24.69 -3.36
CA LYS A 496 -6.93 -23.79 -2.82
C LYS A 496 -8.17 -23.66 -3.71
N GLY A 497 -8.12 -24.15 -4.95
CA GLY A 497 -9.25 -24.09 -5.88
C GLY A 497 -9.41 -22.76 -6.59
N TYR A 498 -8.34 -21.98 -6.78
CA TYR A 498 -8.41 -20.81 -7.67
C TYR A 498 -8.76 -21.29 -9.09
N LYS A 499 -9.70 -20.61 -9.75
CA LYS A 499 -10.19 -20.94 -11.10
C LYS A 499 -9.23 -20.49 -12.21
N ILE A 500 -7.92 -20.75 -12.04
CA ILE A 500 -6.85 -20.24 -12.92
C ILE A 500 -6.97 -20.83 -14.33
N VAL A 501 -7.26 -22.13 -14.43
CA VAL A 501 -7.34 -22.83 -15.73
C VAL A 501 -8.48 -22.29 -16.57
N ASN A 502 -9.53 -21.76 -15.94
CA ASN A 502 -10.69 -21.21 -16.64
C ASN A 502 -10.34 -19.94 -17.44
N ASP A 503 -9.19 -19.33 -17.18
CA ASP A 503 -8.67 -18.23 -17.99
C ASP A 503 -8.06 -18.71 -19.32
N VAL A 504 -7.81 -20.01 -19.51
CA VAL A 504 -7.17 -20.53 -20.74
C VAL A 504 -8.22 -20.69 -21.85
N LYS A 505 -7.93 -20.18 -23.05
CA LYS A 505 -8.74 -20.41 -24.26
C LYS A 505 -8.74 -21.90 -24.65
N PRO A 506 -9.80 -22.43 -25.28
CA PRO A 506 -9.77 -23.78 -25.84
C PRO A 506 -8.56 -24.02 -26.75
N GLY A 507 -7.84 -25.13 -26.55
CA GLY A 507 -6.59 -25.45 -27.24
C GLY A 507 -5.34 -24.65 -26.80
N GLY A 508 -5.50 -23.75 -25.82
CA GLY A 508 -4.42 -22.95 -25.25
C GLY A 508 -3.49 -23.75 -24.33
N THR A 509 -2.50 -23.08 -23.76
CA THR A 509 -1.45 -23.71 -22.95
C THR A 509 -1.56 -23.35 -21.46
N PHE A 510 -1.44 -24.35 -20.59
CA PHE A 510 -1.35 -24.16 -19.15
C PHE A 510 -0.03 -24.72 -18.60
N LEU A 511 0.73 -23.90 -17.87
CA LEU A 511 1.97 -24.28 -17.21
C LEU A 511 1.81 -24.23 -15.68
N LEU A 512 2.12 -25.31 -14.97
CA LEU A 512 2.11 -25.37 -13.51
C LEU A 512 3.52 -25.62 -12.94
N ASN A 513 3.99 -24.74 -12.07
CA ASN A 513 5.20 -24.98 -11.28
C ASN A 513 4.86 -25.85 -10.05
N CYS A 514 5.36 -27.08 -9.98
CA CYS A 514 5.13 -27.98 -8.86
C CYS A 514 6.23 -29.04 -8.73
N GLN A 515 6.37 -29.60 -7.52
CA GLN A 515 7.25 -30.76 -7.27
C GLN A 515 6.57 -32.11 -7.57
N TRP A 516 5.29 -32.09 -7.97
CA TRP A 516 4.49 -33.29 -8.19
C TRP A 516 4.94 -34.07 -9.42
N THR A 517 5.04 -35.38 -9.27
CA THR A 517 5.13 -36.32 -10.38
C THR A 517 3.82 -36.35 -11.18
N PRO A 518 3.80 -36.83 -12.44
CA PRO A 518 2.56 -36.97 -13.21
C PRO A 518 1.45 -37.74 -12.48
N ALA A 519 1.79 -38.72 -11.65
CA ALA A 519 0.82 -39.47 -10.84
C ALA A 519 0.25 -38.63 -9.68
N GLU A 520 1.07 -37.79 -9.05
CA GLU A 520 0.64 -36.90 -7.96
C GLU A 520 -0.22 -35.73 -8.47
N VAL A 521 -0.01 -35.29 -9.71
CA VAL A 521 -0.87 -34.28 -10.36
C VAL A 521 -2.34 -34.73 -10.36
N GLU A 522 -2.62 -36.02 -10.62
CA GLU A 522 -3.97 -36.58 -10.58
C GLU A 522 -4.63 -36.40 -9.20
N LYS A 523 -3.84 -36.56 -8.13
CA LYS A 523 -4.30 -36.49 -6.73
C LYS A 523 -4.51 -35.05 -6.27
N HIS A 524 -3.60 -34.14 -6.62
CA HIS A 524 -3.60 -32.78 -6.09
C HIS A 524 -4.45 -31.79 -6.89
N LEU A 525 -4.65 -32.02 -8.19
CA LEU A 525 -5.38 -31.09 -9.04
C LEU A 525 -6.90 -31.20 -8.80
N PRO A 526 -7.63 -30.09 -8.57
CA PRO A 526 -9.07 -30.12 -8.32
C PRO A 526 -9.86 -30.72 -9.49
N ALA A 527 -10.98 -31.39 -9.18
CA ALA A 527 -11.85 -32.01 -10.18
C ALA A 527 -12.38 -31.01 -11.23
N GLU A 528 -12.69 -29.78 -10.82
CA GLU A 528 -13.15 -28.71 -11.72
C GLU A 528 -12.07 -28.31 -12.73
N ALA A 529 -10.83 -28.09 -12.27
CA ALA A 529 -9.70 -27.77 -13.14
C ALA A 529 -9.40 -28.93 -14.09
N LYS A 530 -9.40 -30.18 -13.60
CA LYS A 530 -9.22 -31.39 -14.42
C LYS A 530 -10.27 -31.45 -15.54
N LYS A 531 -11.53 -31.24 -15.20
CA LYS A 531 -12.64 -31.24 -16.15
C LYS A 531 -12.46 -30.16 -17.22
N TYR A 532 -12.17 -28.92 -16.83
CA TYR A 532 -11.96 -27.82 -17.78
C TYR A 532 -10.79 -28.10 -18.75
N ILE A 533 -9.66 -28.62 -18.24
CA ILE A 533 -8.50 -29.00 -19.06
C ILE A 533 -8.91 -29.98 -20.16
N ALA A 534 -9.67 -31.02 -19.80
CA ALA A 534 -10.04 -32.08 -20.72
C ALA A 534 -11.12 -31.65 -21.73
N GLU A 535 -12.16 -30.92 -21.28
CA GLU A 535 -13.24 -30.44 -22.15
C GLU A 535 -12.74 -29.42 -23.18
N ASN A 536 -11.76 -28.59 -22.82
CA ASN A 536 -11.25 -27.52 -23.68
C ASN A 536 -9.95 -27.89 -24.40
N HIS A 537 -9.53 -29.16 -24.34
CA HIS A 537 -8.31 -29.67 -24.99
C HIS A 537 -7.06 -28.83 -24.66
N ILE A 538 -6.90 -28.46 -23.39
CA ILE A 538 -5.80 -27.60 -22.94
C ILE A 538 -4.47 -28.37 -22.99
N LYS A 539 -3.43 -27.73 -23.52
CA LYS A 539 -2.06 -28.26 -23.52
C LYS A 539 -1.45 -28.05 -22.14
N PHE A 540 -1.45 -29.09 -21.31
CA PHE A 540 -1.02 -29.01 -19.93
C PHE A 540 0.45 -29.44 -19.75
N TYR A 541 1.24 -28.57 -19.09
CA TYR A 541 2.64 -28.80 -18.77
C TYR A 541 2.92 -28.54 -17.28
N THR A 542 3.86 -29.28 -16.70
CA THR A 542 4.42 -29.03 -15.37
C THR A 542 5.92 -28.73 -15.44
N VAL A 543 6.44 -28.03 -14.43
CA VAL A 543 7.87 -27.78 -14.25
C VAL A 543 8.22 -27.79 -12.76
N ASN A 544 9.26 -28.51 -12.35
CA ASN A 544 9.78 -28.45 -10.98
C ASN A 544 10.88 -27.40 -10.87
N ALA A 545 10.51 -26.12 -10.87
CA ALA A 545 11.48 -25.03 -10.74
C ALA A 545 12.03 -24.90 -9.31
N ILE A 546 11.31 -25.44 -8.31
CA ILE A 546 11.65 -25.32 -6.89
C ILE A 546 12.93 -26.11 -6.57
N ASP A 547 12.95 -27.40 -6.89
CA ASP A 547 14.11 -28.24 -6.60
C ASP A 547 15.28 -27.91 -7.53
N LYS A 548 15.00 -27.57 -8.79
CA LYS A 548 16.02 -27.10 -9.74
C LYS A 548 16.71 -25.83 -9.26
N ALA A 549 15.97 -24.87 -8.69
CA ALA A 549 16.58 -23.68 -8.11
C ALA A 549 17.50 -24.01 -6.92
N ARG A 550 17.13 -24.99 -6.08
CA ARG A 550 17.98 -25.46 -4.96
C ARG A 550 19.26 -26.13 -5.48
N GLU A 551 19.14 -27.05 -6.44
CA GLU A 551 20.26 -27.76 -7.06
C GLU A 551 21.29 -26.80 -7.68
N ILE A 552 20.81 -25.73 -8.35
CA ILE A 552 21.67 -24.73 -9.01
C ILE A 552 22.31 -23.74 -8.02
N GLY A 553 21.77 -23.62 -6.80
CA GLY A 553 22.21 -22.64 -5.80
C GLY A 553 21.44 -21.31 -5.84
N MET A 554 20.32 -21.24 -6.57
CA MET A 554 19.41 -20.08 -6.64
C MET A 554 18.51 -19.97 -5.39
N GLY A 555 18.50 -20.98 -4.52
CA GLY A 555 17.70 -21.02 -3.30
C GLY A 555 16.21 -21.00 -3.62
N LYS A 556 15.47 -20.00 -3.12
CA LYS A 556 14.02 -19.85 -3.35
C LYS A 556 13.64 -19.15 -4.67
N ARG A 557 14.62 -18.78 -5.51
CA ARG A 557 14.38 -17.98 -6.74
C ARG A 557 14.12 -18.89 -7.94
N THR A 558 12.86 -19.04 -8.31
CA THR A 558 12.41 -19.87 -9.45
C THR A 558 12.19 -19.07 -10.75
N ASN A 559 12.14 -17.74 -10.65
CA ASN A 559 11.74 -16.84 -11.72
C ASN A 559 12.50 -17.03 -13.05
N THR A 560 13.83 -17.19 -13.03
CA THR A 560 14.64 -17.37 -14.26
C THR A 560 14.29 -18.67 -15.00
N ILE A 561 14.05 -19.75 -14.26
CA ILE A 561 13.68 -21.07 -14.81
C ILE A 561 12.30 -20.96 -15.46
N LEU A 562 11.33 -20.36 -14.75
CA LEU A 562 9.95 -20.20 -15.22
C LEU A 562 9.85 -19.24 -16.42
N GLN A 563 10.69 -18.20 -16.46
CA GLN A 563 10.79 -17.30 -17.61
C GLN A 563 11.24 -18.03 -18.88
N SER A 564 12.23 -18.91 -18.75
CA SER A 564 12.74 -19.72 -19.87
C SER A 564 11.67 -20.71 -20.36
N ALA A 565 10.96 -21.37 -19.44
CA ALA A 565 9.85 -22.25 -19.76
C ALA A 565 8.72 -21.53 -20.51
N PHE A 566 8.43 -20.27 -20.15
CA PHE A 566 7.48 -19.44 -20.89
C PHE A 566 7.90 -19.24 -22.35
N PHE A 567 9.15 -18.86 -22.62
CA PHE A 567 9.61 -18.67 -24.00
C PHE A 567 9.56 -19.96 -24.82
N ALA A 568 9.87 -21.12 -24.19
CA ALA A 568 9.80 -22.42 -24.84
C ALA A 568 8.36 -22.81 -25.24
N LEU A 569 7.36 -22.48 -24.41
CA LEU A 569 5.98 -22.89 -24.62
C LEU A 569 5.11 -21.87 -25.38
N ALA A 570 5.33 -20.58 -25.17
CA ALA A 570 4.50 -19.53 -25.77
C ALA A 570 4.79 -19.30 -27.27
N ASN A 571 5.96 -19.76 -27.76
CA ASN A 571 6.37 -19.71 -29.16
C ASN A 571 6.23 -18.30 -29.80
N ILE A 572 6.53 -17.25 -29.04
CA ILE A 572 6.45 -15.84 -29.50
C ILE A 572 7.65 -15.49 -30.39
N MET A 573 8.80 -16.12 -30.13
CA MET A 573 10.04 -16.01 -30.90
C MET A 573 10.81 -17.33 -30.85
N PRO A 574 11.78 -17.57 -31.77
CA PRO A 574 12.61 -18.78 -31.73
C PRO A 574 13.33 -18.94 -30.39
N ILE A 575 13.26 -20.14 -29.81
CA ILE A 575 13.77 -20.41 -28.45
C ILE A 575 15.27 -20.12 -28.30
N ASP A 576 16.10 -20.47 -29.30
CA ASP A 576 17.54 -20.20 -29.27
C ASP A 576 17.84 -18.69 -29.15
N LYS A 577 17.01 -17.86 -29.80
CA LYS A 577 17.12 -16.40 -29.70
C LYS A 577 16.63 -15.87 -28.36
N ALA A 578 15.53 -16.42 -27.84
CA ALA A 578 15.06 -16.07 -26.50
C ALA A 578 16.15 -16.36 -25.44
N VAL A 579 16.76 -17.54 -25.48
CA VAL A 579 17.86 -17.94 -24.58
C VAL A 579 19.06 -17.00 -24.72
N GLU A 580 19.46 -16.66 -25.95
CA GLU A 580 20.53 -15.68 -26.22
C GLU A 580 20.24 -14.33 -25.54
N TYR A 581 19.05 -13.77 -25.74
CA TYR A 581 18.67 -12.47 -25.17
C TYR A 581 18.50 -12.51 -23.65
N MET A 582 17.98 -13.61 -23.09
CA MET A 582 17.90 -13.82 -21.65
C MET A 582 19.29 -13.87 -21.02
N LYS A 583 20.24 -14.59 -21.61
CA LYS A 583 21.64 -14.64 -21.13
C LYS A 583 22.30 -13.25 -21.23
N ALA A 584 22.09 -12.52 -22.33
CA ALA A 584 22.58 -11.16 -22.47
C ALA A 584 22.00 -10.20 -21.39
N ALA A 585 20.69 -10.30 -21.12
CA ALA A 585 20.04 -9.52 -20.08
C ALA A 585 20.51 -9.88 -18.67
N ALA A 586 20.71 -11.17 -18.38
CA ALA A 586 21.26 -11.66 -17.11
C ALA A 586 22.69 -11.14 -16.89
N LYS A 587 23.54 -11.19 -17.91
CA LYS A 587 24.90 -10.63 -17.85
C LYS A 587 24.85 -9.12 -17.55
N LYS A 588 24.08 -8.35 -18.32
CA LYS A 588 23.94 -6.90 -18.11
C LYS A 588 23.47 -6.56 -16.69
N SER A 589 22.54 -7.35 -16.14
CA SER A 589 21.92 -7.11 -14.84
C SER A 589 22.77 -7.57 -13.65
N TYR A 590 23.54 -8.64 -13.81
CA TYR A 590 24.20 -9.34 -12.70
C TYR A 590 25.72 -9.35 -12.75
N LEU A 591 26.36 -8.85 -13.81
CA LEU A 591 27.83 -8.76 -13.89
C LEU A 591 28.41 -8.01 -12.68
N LYS A 592 27.74 -6.94 -12.23
CA LYS A 592 28.13 -6.18 -11.03
C LYS A 592 28.08 -6.98 -9.72
N LYS A 593 27.39 -8.13 -9.69
CA LYS A 593 27.29 -9.04 -8.55
C LYS A 593 28.32 -10.20 -8.61
N GLY A 594 29.14 -10.25 -9.66
CA GLY A 594 30.18 -11.26 -9.86
C GLY A 594 29.78 -12.39 -10.82
N GLU A 595 30.80 -12.99 -11.46
CA GLU A 595 30.63 -13.99 -12.52
C GLU A 595 29.88 -15.24 -12.04
N ALA A 596 30.07 -15.66 -10.78
CA ALA A 596 29.34 -16.79 -10.21
C ALA A 596 27.81 -16.61 -10.23
N VAL A 597 27.33 -15.37 -10.02
CA VAL A 597 25.90 -15.06 -10.08
C VAL A 597 25.38 -15.11 -11.51
N VAL A 598 26.19 -14.66 -12.48
CA VAL A 598 25.85 -14.73 -13.91
C VAL A 598 25.75 -16.18 -14.35
N GLU A 599 26.74 -17.02 -14.01
CA GLU A 599 26.78 -18.43 -14.35
C GLU A 599 25.62 -19.23 -13.74
N MET A 600 25.25 -18.96 -12.48
CA MET A 600 24.05 -19.55 -11.87
C MET A 600 22.78 -19.20 -12.65
N ASN A 601 22.67 -17.97 -13.16
CA ASN A 601 21.53 -17.59 -13.99
C ASN A 601 21.56 -18.27 -15.36
N TYR A 602 22.72 -18.46 -15.97
CA TYR A 602 22.83 -19.20 -17.24
C TYR A 602 22.34 -20.65 -17.09
N LYS A 603 22.81 -21.34 -16.04
CA LYS A 603 22.33 -22.69 -15.71
C LYS A 603 20.82 -22.73 -15.47
N ALA A 604 20.27 -21.71 -14.81
CA ALA A 604 18.83 -21.60 -14.59
C ALA A 604 18.03 -21.37 -15.88
N ILE A 605 18.57 -20.59 -16.83
CA ILE A 605 17.96 -20.38 -18.15
C ILE A 605 17.91 -21.70 -18.93
N ASP A 606 19.04 -22.40 -18.99
CA ASP A 606 19.16 -23.66 -19.73
C ASP A 606 18.25 -24.73 -19.10
N ALA A 607 18.27 -24.87 -17.77
CA ALA A 607 17.40 -25.81 -17.06
C ALA A 607 15.90 -25.57 -17.29
N GLY A 608 15.47 -24.33 -17.51
CA GLY A 608 14.07 -24.01 -17.73
C GLY A 608 13.52 -24.49 -19.07
N VAL A 609 14.36 -24.65 -20.09
CA VAL A 609 13.95 -25.23 -21.38
C VAL A 609 13.76 -26.75 -21.23
N ASP A 610 14.66 -27.41 -20.52
CA ASP A 610 14.71 -28.88 -20.42
C ASP A 610 13.77 -29.46 -19.34
N ALA A 611 13.41 -28.69 -18.31
CA ALA A 611 12.67 -29.21 -17.15
C ALA A 611 11.15 -29.29 -17.33
N ILE A 612 10.63 -29.00 -18.54
CA ILE A 612 9.19 -28.98 -18.83
C ILE A 612 8.71 -30.41 -19.11
N VAL A 613 7.66 -30.83 -18.40
CA VAL A 613 7.02 -32.13 -18.59
C VAL A 613 5.61 -31.93 -19.15
N LYS A 614 5.31 -32.53 -20.29
CA LYS A 614 3.96 -32.55 -20.83
C LYS A 614 3.11 -33.58 -20.07
N ILE A 615 1.91 -33.19 -19.67
CA ILE A 615 0.94 -34.09 -19.03
C ILE A 615 -0.03 -34.60 -20.10
N ASP A 616 -0.12 -35.92 -20.24
CA ASP A 616 -1.13 -36.56 -21.07
C ASP A 616 -2.47 -36.54 -20.34
N VAL A 617 -3.39 -35.71 -20.83
CA VAL A 617 -4.69 -35.45 -20.20
C VAL A 617 -5.62 -36.66 -20.38
N PRO A 618 -6.05 -37.33 -19.30
CA PRO A 618 -6.97 -38.46 -19.40
C PRO A 618 -8.38 -38.02 -19.84
N GLU A 619 -8.97 -38.75 -20.78
CA GLU A 619 -10.35 -38.49 -21.24
C GLU A 619 -11.38 -38.61 -20.10
N ALA A 620 -11.11 -39.47 -19.11
CA ALA A 620 -11.93 -39.64 -17.92
C ALA A 620 -12.12 -38.36 -17.10
N TRP A 621 -11.25 -37.35 -17.25
CA TRP A 621 -11.41 -36.07 -16.56
C TRP A 621 -12.67 -35.32 -16.97
N LYS A 622 -13.21 -35.55 -18.17
CA LYS A 622 -14.44 -34.88 -18.65
C LYS A 622 -15.68 -35.23 -17.83
N THR A 623 -15.72 -36.42 -17.23
CA THR A 623 -16.91 -36.92 -16.52
C THR A 623 -16.83 -36.73 -15.01
N LEU A 624 -15.80 -36.05 -14.50
CA LEU A 624 -15.66 -35.80 -13.07
C LEU A 624 -16.79 -34.89 -12.54
N SER A 625 -17.32 -35.23 -11.36
CA SER A 625 -18.23 -34.37 -10.61
C SER A 625 -17.44 -33.26 -9.93
N ALA A 626 -17.78 -32.01 -10.21
CA ALA A 626 -17.10 -30.82 -9.71
C ALA A 626 -17.87 -30.15 -8.57
N VAL A 627 -18.32 -30.94 -7.57
CA VAL A 627 -18.94 -30.38 -6.36
C VAL A 627 -17.83 -30.16 -5.33
N ALA A 628 -17.49 -28.89 -5.10
CA ALA A 628 -16.60 -28.54 -4.00
C ALA A 628 -17.36 -28.70 -2.67
N GLU A 629 -16.78 -29.40 -1.70
CA GLU A 629 -17.32 -29.43 -0.34
C GLU A 629 -17.15 -28.05 0.29
N GLU A 630 -18.26 -27.46 0.74
CA GLU A 630 -18.22 -26.18 1.43
C GLU A 630 -17.63 -26.39 2.83
N GLN A 631 -16.47 -25.78 3.09
CA GLN A 631 -15.85 -25.85 4.40
C GLN A 631 -16.70 -25.08 5.42
N GLU A 632 -17.09 -25.75 6.51
CA GLU A 632 -17.81 -25.12 7.62
C GLU A 632 -16.98 -23.98 8.24
N VAL A 633 -17.59 -22.80 8.43
CA VAL A 633 -16.98 -21.69 9.19
C VAL A 633 -17.39 -21.82 10.64
N LYS A 634 -16.44 -22.16 11.51
CA LYS A 634 -16.69 -22.30 12.96
C LYS A 634 -16.34 -21.00 13.68
N SER A 635 -17.34 -20.32 14.21
CA SER A 635 -17.19 -19.13 15.06
C SER A 635 -18.43 -18.97 15.95
N SER A 636 -18.25 -18.55 17.20
CA SER A 636 -19.36 -18.20 18.10
C SER A 636 -20.00 -16.86 17.76
N ARG A 637 -19.38 -16.07 16.87
CA ARG A 637 -19.80 -14.74 16.41
C ARG A 637 -20.53 -14.83 15.05
N PRO A 638 -21.86 -14.71 14.99
CA PRO A 638 -22.63 -14.87 13.75
C PRO A 638 -22.25 -13.86 12.66
N GLU A 639 -21.95 -12.61 13.04
CA GLU A 639 -21.51 -11.55 12.15
C GLU A 639 -20.17 -11.88 11.48
N MET A 640 -19.26 -12.55 12.20
CA MET A 640 -18.01 -13.05 11.63
C MET A 640 -18.25 -14.22 10.67
N VAL A 641 -19.15 -15.15 11.00
CA VAL A 641 -19.51 -16.25 10.09
C VAL A 641 -20.05 -15.70 8.76
N LYS A 642 -20.99 -14.72 8.84
CA LYS A 642 -21.55 -14.03 7.68
C LYS A 642 -20.44 -13.36 6.87
N PHE A 643 -19.61 -12.53 7.50
CA PHE A 643 -18.53 -11.82 6.84
C PHE A 643 -17.50 -12.75 6.17
N VAL A 644 -17.14 -13.85 6.82
CA VAL A 644 -16.19 -14.82 6.25
C VAL A 644 -16.75 -15.47 4.99
N LYS A 645 -18.04 -15.85 5.02
CA LYS A 645 -18.71 -16.51 3.88
C LYS A 645 -18.98 -15.56 2.73
N GLU A 646 -19.49 -14.37 3.01
CA GLU A 646 -19.99 -13.43 1.98
C GLU A 646 -18.89 -12.49 1.46
N VAL A 647 -17.84 -12.21 2.25
CA VAL A 647 -16.81 -11.21 1.90
C VAL A 647 -15.41 -11.82 1.87
N LEU A 648 -14.89 -12.32 3.00
CA LEU A 648 -13.48 -12.75 3.10
C LEU A 648 -13.15 -13.86 2.09
N ARG A 649 -13.95 -14.93 2.05
CA ARG A 649 -13.69 -16.08 1.16
C ARG A 649 -13.80 -15.69 -0.31
N PRO A 650 -14.90 -15.06 -0.81
CA PRO A 650 -14.97 -14.64 -2.20
C PRO A 650 -13.82 -13.72 -2.62
N VAL A 651 -13.51 -12.71 -1.81
CA VAL A 651 -12.40 -11.79 -2.11
C VAL A 651 -11.05 -12.51 -2.09
N GLY A 652 -10.80 -13.37 -1.09
CA GLY A 652 -9.58 -14.18 -0.99
C GLY A 652 -9.38 -15.16 -2.15
N MET A 653 -10.47 -15.56 -2.81
CA MET A 653 -10.50 -16.38 -4.02
C MET A 653 -10.44 -15.58 -5.32
N MET A 654 -10.17 -14.26 -5.25
CA MET A 654 -10.17 -13.32 -6.39
C MET A 654 -11.54 -13.21 -7.07
N GLN A 655 -12.64 -13.29 -6.30
CA GLN A 655 -14.02 -13.16 -6.76
C GLN A 655 -14.74 -11.95 -6.12
N GLY A 656 -13.98 -10.98 -5.60
CA GLY A 656 -14.55 -9.77 -5.00
C GLY A 656 -15.37 -8.91 -5.98
N ASP A 657 -15.03 -8.94 -7.27
CA ASP A 657 -15.74 -8.17 -8.30
C ASP A 657 -17.18 -8.64 -8.54
N SER A 658 -17.52 -9.89 -8.19
CA SER A 658 -18.89 -10.41 -8.34
C SER A 658 -19.80 -10.12 -7.15
N LEU A 659 -19.28 -9.53 -6.07
CA LEU A 659 -20.09 -9.19 -4.91
C LEU A 659 -20.98 -7.97 -5.22
N PRO A 660 -22.31 -8.06 -5.04
CA PRO A 660 -23.21 -6.94 -5.27
C PRO A 660 -23.15 -5.92 -4.13
N VAL A 661 -23.73 -4.74 -4.35
CA VAL A 661 -23.76 -3.64 -3.35
C VAL A 661 -24.44 -4.07 -2.05
N SER A 662 -25.49 -4.89 -2.11
CA SER A 662 -26.24 -5.37 -0.93
C SER A 662 -25.37 -6.12 0.10
N VAL A 663 -24.26 -6.74 -0.31
CA VAL A 663 -23.30 -7.40 0.61
C VAL A 663 -22.66 -6.40 1.58
N PHE A 664 -22.65 -5.12 1.21
CA PHE A 664 -22.04 -4.03 1.96
C PHE A 664 -23.06 -3.06 2.59
N GLU A 665 -24.37 -3.30 2.44
CA GLU A 665 -25.42 -2.38 2.93
C GLU A 665 -25.39 -2.19 4.45
N ASP A 666 -25.15 -3.27 5.21
CA ASP A 666 -25.03 -3.26 6.68
C ASP A 666 -23.71 -2.64 7.20
N ARG A 667 -22.87 -2.15 6.28
CA ARG A 667 -21.51 -1.64 6.51
C ARG A 667 -21.16 -0.53 5.51
N ALA A 668 -22.17 0.29 5.16
CA ALA A 668 -22.03 1.36 4.17
C ALA A 668 -20.97 2.42 4.54
N ASP A 669 -20.60 2.48 5.82
CA ASP A 669 -19.54 3.32 6.38
C ASP A 669 -18.13 2.70 6.27
N GLY A 670 -18.01 1.46 5.79
CA GLY A 670 -16.75 0.72 5.69
C GLY A 670 -16.39 -0.10 6.95
N THR A 671 -17.27 -0.19 7.94
CA THR A 671 -17.00 -0.92 9.19
C THR A 671 -16.98 -2.43 8.98
N PHE A 672 -15.89 -3.10 9.40
CA PHE A 672 -15.74 -4.56 9.37
C PHE A 672 -15.53 -5.19 10.74
N PRO A 673 -15.97 -6.45 10.95
CA PRO A 673 -15.70 -7.17 12.18
C PRO A 673 -14.22 -7.57 12.28
N GLN A 674 -13.69 -7.58 13.50
CA GLN A 674 -12.30 -7.92 13.79
C GLN A 674 -12.05 -9.41 14.00
N GLY A 675 -10.91 -9.90 13.52
CA GLY A 675 -10.40 -11.26 13.69
C GLY A 675 -10.65 -12.16 12.49
N SER A 676 -10.88 -11.59 11.30
CA SER A 676 -11.14 -12.37 10.10
C SER A 676 -9.86 -13.03 9.53
N SER A 677 -8.67 -12.55 9.89
CA SER A 677 -7.38 -13.12 9.44
C SER A 677 -7.21 -14.60 9.83
N ALA A 678 -7.80 -15.02 10.96
CA ALA A 678 -7.72 -16.38 11.48
C ALA A 678 -8.33 -17.43 10.53
N PHE A 679 -9.20 -17.01 9.60
CA PHE A 679 -9.88 -17.86 8.63
C PHE A 679 -9.16 -17.92 7.27
N GLU A 680 -8.08 -17.16 7.06
CA GLU A 680 -7.36 -17.17 5.78
C GLU A 680 -6.54 -18.43 5.56
N LYS A 681 -5.87 -18.93 6.62
CA LYS A 681 -5.01 -20.12 6.60
C LYS A 681 -4.16 -20.22 5.34
N ARG A 682 -3.33 -19.20 5.11
CA ARG A 682 -2.71 -18.91 3.82
C ARG A 682 -1.82 -20.06 3.28
N GLY A 683 -1.15 -20.83 4.12
CA GLY A 683 -0.31 -21.96 3.72
C GLY A 683 0.79 -21.60 2.72
N VAL A 684 1.40 -20.40 2.86
CA VAL A 684 2.39 -19.88 1.88
C VAL A 684 3.84 -20.12 2.28
N ALA A 685 4.12 -20.62 3.49
CA ALA A 685 5.47 -20.97 3.90
C ALA A 685 5.93 -22.29 3.27
N VAL A 686 7.17 -22.30 2.79
CA VAL A 686 7.85 -23.52 2.31
C VAL A 686 8.22 -24.40 3.50
N ASP A 687 8.80 -23.79 4.54
CA ASP A 687 9.23 -24.45 5.77
C ASP A 687 8.62 -23.77 6.99
N VAL A 688 8.31 -24.56 8.02
CA VAL A 688 7.76 -24.11 9.30
C VAL A 688 8.59 -24.69 10.46
N PRO A 689 8.59 -24.06 11.64
CA PRO A 689 9.30 -24.61 12.79
C PRO A 689 8.62 -25.88 13.31
N GLU A 690 9.42 -26.90 13.64
CA GLU A 690 9.03 -28.04 14.45
C GLU A 690 9.54 -27.84 15.88
N TRP A 691 8.71 -28.15 16.89
CA TRP A 691 9.10 -28.13 18.30
C TRP A 691 9.71 -29.45 18.77
N LEU A 692 10.85 -29.35 19.46
CA LEU A 692 11.62 -30.43 20.09
C LEU A 692 11.56 -30.25 21.63
N PRO A 693 10.61 -30.91 22.32
CA PRO A 693 10.32 -30.64 23.74
C PRO A 693 11.49 -30.92 24.69
N GLU A 694 12.30 -31.94 24.40
CA GLU A 694 13.46 -32.37 25.18
C GLU A 694 14.51 -31.27 25.37
N ASN A 695 14.63 -30.38 24.39
CA ASN A 695 15.58 -29.27 24.38
C ASN A 695 14.96 -27.98 24.94
N CYS A 696 13.65 -27.96 25.20
CA CYS A 696 12.91 -26.76 25.53
C CYS A 696 13.10 -26.33 26.99
N ILE A 697 13.54 -25.09 27.17
CA ILE A 697 13.67 -24.46 28.50
C ILE A 697 12.43 -23.66 28.93
N GLN A 698 11.37 -23.63 28.12
CA GLN A 698 10.09 -22.95 28.40
C GLN A 698 10.24 -21.44 28.71
N CYS A 699 11.03 -20.75 27.90
CA CYS A 699 11.32 -19.32 28.05
C CYS A 699 10.36 -18.39 27.28
N ASN A 700 9.55 -18.93 26.36
CA ASN A 700 8.61 -18.22 25.49
C ASN A 700 9.20 -17.18 24.53
N GLN A 701 10.54 -17.05 24.43
CA GLN A 701 11.17 -16.08 23.52
C GLN A 701 10.81 -16.29 22.04
N CYS A 702 10.60 -17.55 21.63
CA CYS A 702 10.16 -17.88 20.26
C CYS A 702 8.80 -17.29 19.91
N ALA A 703 7.85 -17.29 20.85
CA ALA A 703 6.56 -16.64 20.71
C ALA A 703 6.70 -15.12 20.78
N TYR A 704 7.51 -14.63 21.73
CA TYR A 704 7.79 -13.21 21.95
C TYR A 704 8.22 -12.46 20.67
N VAL A 705 9.11 -13.07 19.87
CA VAL A 705 9.60 -12.44 18.62
C VAL A 705 8.73 -12.72 17.40
N CYS A 706 7.75 -13.63 17.49
CA CYS A 706 6.96 -14.03 16.34
C CYS A 706 6.14 -12.85 15.81
N PRO A 707 6.32 -12.45 14.54
CA PRO A 707 5.63 -11.29 13.98
C PRO A 707 4.19 -11.57 13.52
N HIS A 708 3.77 -12.83 13.54
CA HIS A 708 2.46 -13.27 13.04
C HIS A 708 1.63 -14.03 14.08
N ALA A 709 2.11 -14.17 15.31
CA ALA A 709 1.47 -14.96 16.37
C ALA A 709 1.21 -16.43 16.01
N THR A 710 2.07 -17.04 15.19
CA THR A 710 1.88 -18.40 14.66
C THR A 710 2.52 -19.50 15.51
N ILE A 711 3.28 -19.11 16.54
CA ILE A 711 3.86 -20.00 17.54
C ILE A 711 3.47 -19.47 18.92
N ARG A 712 2.79 -20.29 19.74
CA ARG A 712 2.19 -19.88 21.02
C ARG A 712 2.46 -20.90 22.13
N PRO A 713 2.81 -20.44 23.34
CA PRO A 713 2.91 -21.31 24.50
C PRO A 713 1.54 -21.48 25.17
N PHE A 714 1.24 -22.69 25.63
CA PHE A 714 0.03 -23.01 26.37
C PHE A 714 0.38 -23.76 27.66
N ALA A 715 -0.25 -23.34 28.76
CA ALA A 715 -0.28 -24.05 30.03
C ALA A 715 -1.63 -24.75 30.14
N MET A 716 -1.63 -26.08 30.29
CA MET A 716 -2.83 -26.91 30.28
C MET A 716 -3.00 -27.60 31.63
N ASP A 717 -4.22 -27.60 32.14
CA ASP A 717 -4.58 -28.49 33.25
C ASP A 717 -4.71 -29.95 32.77
N SER A 718 -4.95 -30.88 33.70
CA SER A 718 -5.01 -32.31 33.36
C SER A 718 -6.13 -32.64 32.37
N LYS A 719 -7.28 -31.96 32.45
CA LYS A 719 -8.44 -32.23 31.57
C LYS A 719 -8.16 -31.74 30.16
N GLU A 720 -7.62 -30.52 30.02
CA GLU A 720 -7.21 -29.98 28.73
C GLU A 720 -6.08 -30.81 28.10
N ALA A 721 -5.11 -31.27 28.91
CA ALA A 721 -4.02 -32.11 28.45
C ALA A 721 -4.51 -33.50 27.99
N GLU A 722 -5.50 -34.09 28.66
CA GLU A 722 -6.10 -35.37 28.28
C GLU A 722 -6.97 -35.26 27.02
N ALA A 723 -7.71 -34.16 26.86
CA ALA A 723 -8.58 -33.93 25.70
C ALA A 723 -7.84 -33.42 24.44
N ALA A 724 -6.56 -33.08 24.56
CA ALA A 724 -5.76 -32.59 23.43
C ALA A 724 -5.53 -33.67 22.34
N PRO A 725 -5.43 -33.28 21.06
CA PRO A 725 -5.16 -34.20 19.96
C PRO A 725 -3.91 -35.07 20.18
N ALA A 726 -3.92 -36.30 19.65
CA ALA A 726 -2.83 -37.25 19.81
C ALA A 726 -1.47 -36.71 19.34
N ALA A 727 -1.46 -35.86 18.32
CA ALA A 727 -0.27 -35.21 17.78
C ALA A 727 0.30 -34.09 18.67
N MET A 728 -0.40 -33.67 19.74
CA MET A 728 0.08 -32.61 20.64
C MET A 728 1.19 -33.12 21.56
N LYS A 729 2.42 -32.68 21.29
CA LYS A 729 3.55 -32.85 22.21
C LYS A 729 3.33 -32.05 23.50
N LYS A 730 3.66 -32.62 24.66
CA LYS A 730 3.42 -32.04 26.00
C LYS A 730 4.58 -32.37 26.94
N VAL A 731 4.98 -31.44 27.80
CA VAL A 731 5.99 -31.66 28.86
C VAL A 731 5.55 -30.99 30.17
N PRO A 732 6.01 -31.45 31.36
CA PRO A 732 5.69 -30.78 32.62
C PRO A 732 6.08 -29.30 32.62
N MET A 733 5.21 -28.42 33.11
CA MET A 733 5.48 -26.99 33.16
C MET A 733 6.51 -26.65 34.24
N LYS A 734 7.48 -25.81 33.88
CA LYS A 734 8.55 -25.32 34.76
C LYS A 734 8.17 -23.94 35.32
N GLY A 735 8.05 -23.86 36.63
CA GLY A 735 7.74 -22.62 37.36
C GLY A 735 7.24 -22.92 38.77
N LYS A 736 7.44 -21.99 39.72
CA LYS A 736 6.89 -22.13 41.07
C LYS A 736 5.36 -22.01 40.99
N GLY A 737 4.63 -22.99 41.53
CA GLY A 737 3.16 -23.00 41.49
C GLY A 737 2.58 -23.38 40.12
N CYS A 738 3.32 -24.16 39.33
CA CYS A 738 2.89 -24.67 38.03
C CYS A 738 3.02 -26.20 37.93
N GLU A 739 3.22 -26.89 39.05
CA GLU A 739 3.50 -28.32 39.13
C GLU A 739 2.35 -29.18 38.58
N GLU A 740 1.13 -28.65 38.59
CA GLU A 740 -0.09 -29.28 38.09
C GLU A 740 -0.33 -29.08 36.57
N TYR A 741 0.46 -28.23 35.90
CA TYR A 741 0.26 -27.89 34.50
C TYR A 741 1.20 -28.62 33.54
N GLN A 742 0.69 -28.94 32.36
CA GLN A 742 1.48 -29.33 31.20
C GLN A 742 1.76 -28.10 30.31
N PHE A 743 2.96 -28.06 29.73
CA PHE A 743 3.39 -27.04 28.78
C PHE A 743 3.42 -27.61 27.36
N ALA A 744 2.85 -26.87 26.42
CA ALA A 744 2.98 -27.12 24.99
C ALA A 744 3.39 -25.83 24.26
N MET A 745 4.28 -25.97 23.28
CA MET A 745 4.56 -24.93 22.29
C MET A 745 3.90 -25.35 20.98
N THR A 746 2.79 -24.72 20.62
CA THR A 746 2.02 -25.08 19.42
C THR A 746 2.31 -24.11 18.28
N ILE A 747 2.19 -24.60 17.05
CA ILE A 747 2.59 -23.89 15.83
C ILE A 747 1.49 -24.06 14.79
N SER A 748 1.00 -22.96 14.20
CA SER A 748 0.09 -22.99 13.05
C SER A 748 0.90 -23.12 11.76
N PRO A 749 0.95 -24.30 11.10
CA PRO A 749 1.67 -24.45 9.84
C PRO A 749 1.05 -23.62 8.71
N LEU A 750 -0.26 -23.38 8.73
CA LEU A 750 -0.95 -22.64 7.65
C LEU A 750 -0.86 -21.11 7.79
N ASP A 751 -0.60 -20.59 8.99
CA ASP A 751 -0.43 -19.15 9.19
C ASP A 751 1.04 -18.72 9.25
N CYS A 752 1.95 -19.67 9.47
CA CYS A 752 3.39 -19.40 9.50
C CYS A 752 3.88 -18.85 8.16
N MET A 753 4.76 -17.84 8.22
CA MET A 753 5.43 -17.24 7.05
C MET A 753 6.88 -17.72 6.87
N GLY A 754 7.33 -18.71 7.66
CA GLY A 754 8.64 -19.37 7.49
C GLY A 754 9.86 -18.47 7.75
N CYS A 755 9.74 -17.39 8.53
CA CYS A 755 10.83 -16.42 8.72
C CYS A 755 12.04 -16.94 9.54
N GLY A 756 11.87 -18.00 10.33
CA GLY A 756 12.93 -18.59 11.14
C GLY A 756 13.35 -17.81 12.40
N LEU A 757 12.73 -16.67 12.72
CA LEU A 757 13.07 -15.85 13.89
C LEU A 757 12.99 -16.63 15.21
N CYS A 758 11.95 -17.45 15.37
CA CYS A 758 11.75 -18.29 16.55
C CYS A 758 12.88 -19.31 16.77
N VAL A 759 13.42 -19.88 15.68
CA VAL A 759 14.57 -20.80 15.70
C VAL A 759 15.86 -20.05 16.04
N ASN A 760 16.06 -18.89 15.41
CA ASN A 760 17.25 -18.07 15.59
C ASN A 760 17.39 -17.63 17.06
N VAL A 761 16.31 -17.08 17.63
CA VAL A 761 16.31 -16.55 19.01
C VAL A 761 16.34 -17.63 20.09
N CYS A 762 16.04 -18.89 19.76
CA CYS A 762 15.98 -19.98 20.74
C CYS A 762 17.28 -20.06 21.55
N PRO A 763 17.26 -19.82 22.88
CA PRO A 763 18.47 -19.71 23.69
C PRO A 763 18.97 -21.06 24.24
N ALA A 764 18.27 -22.16 23.94
CA ALA A 764 18.68 -23.50 24.36
C ALA A 764 20.00 -23.90 23.70
N LYS A 765 20.86 -24.61 24.45
CA LYS A 765 22.18 -25.06 23.97
C LYS A 765 22.05 -25.93 22.72
N GLU A 766 21.16 -26.92 22.80
CA GLU A 766 20.63 -27.63 21.65
C GLU A 766 19.33 -26.95 21.23
N LYS A 767 19.17 -26.66 19.95
CA LYS A 767 18.00 -25.90 19.48
C LYS A 767 16.72 -26.70 19.75
N ALA A 768 15.76 -26.06 20.42
CA ALA A 768 14.44 -26.63 20.70
C ALA A 768 13.45 -26.45 19.54
N LEU A 769 13.90 -25.80 18.45
CA LEU A 769 13.13 -25.59 17.22
C LEU A 769 14.04 -25.83 16.02
N ARG A 770 13.53 -26.45 14.96
CA ARG A 770 14.20 -26.58 13.66
C ARG A 770 13.21 -26.34 12.53
N MET A 771 13.68 -25.83 11.39
CA MET A 771 12.81 -25.65 10.21
C MET A 771 12.65 -26.97 9.47
N VAL A 772 11.41 -27.32 9.11
CA VAL A 772 11.06 -28.52 8.34
C VAL A 772 10.01 -28.18 7.27
N PRO A 773 9.85 -28.99 6.21
CA PRO A 773 8.83 -28.75 5.19
C PRO A 773 7.43 -28.62 5.79
N GLN A 774 6.65 -27.63 5.34
CA GLN A 774 5.32 -27.34 5.90
C GLN A 774 4.39 -28.57 5.89
N GLU A 775 4.41 -29.36 4.83
CA GLU A 775 3.56 -30.56 4.68
C GLU A 775 3.82 -31.60 5.78
N SER A 776 5.07 -31.72 6.23
CA SER A 776 5.44 -32.65 7.32
C SER A 776 4.84 -32.28 8.68
N GLN A 777 4.25 -31.10 8.81
CA GLN A 777 3.63 -30.58 10.03
C GLN A 777 2.12 -30.37 9.88
N ALA A 778 1.47 -30.94 8.85
CA ALA A 778 0.04 -30.72 8.58
C ALA A 778 -0.88 -31.01 9.79
N GLU A 779 -0.63 -32.11 10.52
CA GLU A 779 -1.41 -32.49 11.72
C GLU A 779 -1.28 -31.47 12.87
N GLN A 780 -0.23 -30.63 12.87
CA GLN A 780 -0.05 -29.60 13.89
C GLN A 780 -1.04 -28.44 13.75
N GLN A 781 -1.74 -28.32 12.62
CA GLN A 781 -2.81 -27.33 12.49
C GLN A 781 -3.96 -27.63 13.47
N GLU A 782 -4.40 -28.89 13.55
CA GLU A 782 -5.45 -29.30 14.49
C GLU A 782 -5.00 -29.13 15.96
N VAL A 783 -3.72 -29.37 16.23
CA VAL A 783 -3.10 -29.11 17.54
C VAL A 783 -3.17 -27.63 17.91
N PHE A 784 -2.82 -26.74 16.99
CA PHE A 784 -2.89 -25.30 17.20
C PHE A 784 -4.33 -24.81 17.38
N ASP A 785 -5.24 -25.27 16.51
CA ASP A 785 -6.66 -24.89 16.55
C ASP A 785 -7.31 -25.36 17.86
N TYR A 786 -7.01 -26.59 18.32
CA TYR A 786 -7.45 -27.07 19.63
C TYR A 786 -6.96 -26.17 20.76
N ALA A 787 -5.66 -25.84 20.78
CA ALA A 787 -5.07 -25.05 21.85
C ALA A 787 -5.70 -23.65 21.93
N VAL A 788 -5.86 -22.97 20.79
CA VAL A 788 -6.51 -21.65 20.73
C VAL A 788 -7.98 -21.71 21.14
N ALA A 789 -8.70 -22.75 20.72
CA ALA A 789 -10.14 -22.88 20.95
C ALA A 789 -10.52 -23.45 22.32
N ASN A 790 -9.62 -24.14 23.03
CA ASN A 790 -10.00 -24.87 24.25
C ASN A 790 -9.15 -24.53 25.47
N VAL A 791 -7.91 -24.08 25.31
CA VAL A 791 -7.03 -23.78 26.46
C VAL A 791 -7.20 -22.33 26.90
N THR A 792 -7.33 -22.12 28.21
CA THR A 792 -7.45 -20.80 28.84
C THR A 792 -6.19 -20.42 29.63
N LYS A 793 -5.97 -19.13 29.86
CA LYS A 793 -4.83 -18.66 30.67
C LYS A 793 -4.95 -19.21 32.10
N LYS A 794 -3.86 -19.80 32.61
CA LYS A 794 -3.79 -20.36 33.96
C LYS A 794 -3.16 -19.37 34.96
N PRO A 795 -3.54 -19.42 36.25
CA PRO A 795 -2.85 -18.66 37.28
C PRO A 795 -1.40 -19.16 37.39
N THR A 796 -0.44 -18.24 37.33
CA THR A 796 0.98 -18.59 37.48
C THR A 796 1.68 -17.53 38.33
N SER A 797 2.88 -17.84 38.81
CA SER A 797 3.75 -16.87 39.49
C SER A 797 4.45 -15.89 38.54
N PHE A 798 4.26 -16.01 37.23
CA PHE A 798 4.89 -15.13 36.25
C PHE A 798 4.08 -13.85 36.09
N SER A 799 4.75 -12.69 36.17
CA SER A 799 4.12 -11.40 35.86
C SER A 799 3.74 -11.32 34.38
N ASP A 800 2.55 -10.79 34.09
CA ASP A 800 2.10 -10.46 32.74
C ASP A 800 3.03 -9.46 32.04
N PHE A 801 3.75 -8.64 32.82
CA PHE A 801 4.75 -7.68 32.36
C PHE A 801 6.17 -8.29 32.38
N SER A 802 6.29 -9.58 32.03
CA SER A 802 7.57 -10.27 31.87
C SER A 802 7.65 -10.97 30.51
N VAL A 803 8.87 -11.25 30.03
CA VAL A 803 9.08 -11.93 28.73
C VAL A 803 8.36 -13.29 28.70
N LYS A 804 8.38 -14.04 29.80
CA LYS A 804 7.71 -15.34 29.86
C LYS A 804 6.20 -15.20 30.05
N GLY A 805 5.76 -14.40 31.02
CA GLY A 805 4.34 -14.27 31.40
C GLY A 805 3.49 -13.61 30.33
N SER A 806 3.99 -12.54 29.70
CA SER A 806 3.28 -11.84 28.60
C SER A 806 2.86 -12.77 27.46
N GLN A 807 3.59 -13.86 27.23
CA GLN A 807 3.32 -14.77 26.12
C GLN A 807 2.23 -15.80 26.42
N PHE A 808 1.79 -15.92 27.67
CA PHE A 808 0.58 -16.66 28.02
C PHE A 808 -0.70 -15.82 27.86
N ASN A 809 -0.57 -14.50 27.67
CA ASN A 809 -1.70 -13.66 27.27
C ASN A 809 -2.03 -13.92 25.81
N GLN A 810 -3.32 -13.97 25.48
CA GLN A 810 -3.76 -14.11 24.09
C GLN A 810 -3.23 -12.92 23.27
N PRO A 811 -2.52 -13.16 22.16
CA PRO A 811 -2.20 -12.08 21.22
C PRO A 811 -3.48 -11.61 20.54
N LEU A 812 -3.73 -10.30 20.56
CA LEU A 812 -4.90 -9.68 19.91
C LEU A 812 -4.54 -9.00 18.58
N LEU A 813 -3.35 -9.32 18.07
CA LEU A 813 -2.92 -9.09 16.69
C LEU A 813 -2.31 -10.39 16.17
N GLU A 814 -2.97 -11.02 15.20
CA GLU A 814 -2.59 -12.34 14.67
C GLU A 814 -2.72 -12.41 13.14
N PHE A 815 -1.79 -13.15 12.52
CA PHE A 815 -1.83 -13.52 11.11
C PHE A 815 -1.93 -12.33 10.12
N SER A 816 -1.29 -11.20 10.48
CA SER A 816 -1.25 -10.00 9.64
C SER A 816 -0.64 -10.23 8.25
N GLY A 817 -0.96 -9.34 7.31
CA GLY A 817 -0.38 -9.33 5.96
C GLY A 817 1.08 -8.83 5.88
N SER A 818 1.78 -8.72 7.01
CA SER A 818 3.16 -8.20 7.08
C SER A 818 4.20 -9.16 6.49
N CYS A 819 5.37 -8.63 6.15
CA CYS A 819 6.51 -9.37 5.62
C CYS A 819 7.02 -10.46 6.59
N ALA A 820 7.64 -11.51 6.05
CA ALA A 820 8.21 -12.60 6.86
C ALA A 820 9.40 -12.07 7.69
N GLY A 821 9.22 -11.96 9.01
CA GLY A 821 10.24 -11.42 9.92
C GLY A 821 10.11 -9.93 10.23
N CYS A 822 8.94 -9.32 9.95
CA CYS A 822 8.65 -7.91 10.23
C CYS A 822 8.82 -7.56 11.71
N ALA A 823 9.64 -6.56 12.03
CA ALA A 823 9.82 -6.11 13.41
C ALA A 823 8.62 -5.33 13.96
N GLU A 824 7.92 -4.56 13.12
CA GLU A 824 6.81 -3.69 13.54
C GLU A 824 5.72 -4.49 14.27
N THR A 825 5.32 -5.61 13.69
CA THR A 825 4.25 -6.45 14.24
C THR A 825 4.68 -7.22 15.48
N SER A 826 5.98 -7.51 15.67
CA SER A 826 6.47 -8.06 16.94
C SER A 826 6.20 -7.08 18.09
N TYR A 827 6.46 -5.79 17.90
CA TYR A 827 6.13 -4.76 18.90
C TYR A 827 4.62 -4.58 19.08
N ALA A 828 3.87 -4.39 17.98
CA ALA A 828 2.44 -4.15 18.05
C ALA A 828 1.70 -5.32 18.72
N ARG A 829 2.06 -6.57 18.39
CA ARG A 829 1.51 -7.77 19.01
C ARG A 829 1.78 -7.79 20.51
N LEU A 830 3.00 -7.48 20.93
CA LEU A 830 3.33 -7.41 22.35
C LEU A 830 2.48 -6.36 23.07
N ILE A 831 2.30 -5.17 22.51
CA ILE A 831 1.42 -4.12 23.06
C ILE A 831 0.00 -4.66 23.24
N THR A 832 -0.54 -5.38 22.25
CA THR A 832 -1.87 -5.99 22.38
C THR A 832 -1.97 -7.05 23.48
N GLN A 833 -0.89 -7.80 23.74
CA GLN A 833 -0.85 -8.79 24.83
C GLN A 833 -0.81 -8.15 26.22
N LEU A 834 -0.37 -6.89 26.32
CA LEU A 834 -0.26 -6.16 27.57
C LEU A 834 -1.52 -5.32 27.86
N PHE A 835 -2.11 -4.69 26.84
CA PHE A 835 -3.16 -3.67 27.01
C PHE A 835 -4.39 -3.85 26.11
N GLY A 836 -4.41 -4.88 25.26
CA GLY A 836 -5.30 -4.94 24.11
C GLY A 836 -6.81 -5.02 24.41
N GLU A 837 -7.20 -5.53 25.57
CA GLU A 837 -8.62 -5.63 25.95
C GLU A 837 -9.29 -4.29 26.27
N ARG A 838 -8.52 -3.20 26.40
CA ARG A 838 -9.05 -1.86 26.71
C ARG A 838 -8.46 -0.75 25.83
N MET A 839 -7.88 -1.12 24.70
CA MET A 839 -7.13 -0.18 23.87
C MET A 839 -7.93 0.38 22.68
N TYR A 840 -7.74 1.67 22.40
CA TYR A 840 -8.03 2.27 21.10
C TYR A 840 -6.72 2.40 20.32
N ILE A 841 -6.77 2.22 19.01
CA ILE A 841 -5.64 2.40 18.10
C ILE A 841 -6.04 3.42 17.03
N SER A 842 -5.43 4.59 17.07
CA SER A 842 -5.32 5.46 15.89
C SER A 842 -4.04 5.08 15.15
N ASN A 843 -4.17 4.66 13.89
CA ASN A 843 -3.04 4.19 13.11
C ASN A 843 -2.80 5.08 11.88
N ALA A 844 -1.59 5.63 11.74
CA ALA A 844 -1.19 6.41 10.57
C ALA A 844 -1.15 5.53 9.32
N THR A 845 -1.42 6.13 8.15
CA THR A 845 -1.22 5.40 6.89
C THR A 845 0.27 5.04 6.72
N GLY A 846 0.56 3.79 6.40
CA GLY A 846 1.92 3.27 6.28
C GLY A 846 1.94 1.75 6.34
N CYS A 847 3.10 1.13 6.60
CA CYS A 847 3.16 -0.32 6.79
C CYS A 847 2.12 -0.80 7.79
N SER A 848 2.01 -0.11 8.93
CA SER A 848 1.14 -0.47 10.05
C SER A 848 -0.34 -0.46 9.72
N SER A 849 -0.80 0.46 8.85
CA SER A 849 -2.18 0.41 8.39
C SER A 849 -2.40 -0.67 7.32
N ILE A 850 -1.41 -0.93 6.46
CA ILE A 850 -1.54 -1.97 5.43
C ILE A 850 -1.57 -3.36 6.06
N TRP A 851 -0.63 -3.71 6.94
CA TRP A 851 -0.68 -5.02 7.59
C TRP A 851 -1.75 -5.09 8.68
N GLY A 852 -2.20 -3.95 9.22
CA GLY A 852 -3.17 -3.86 10.31
C GLY A 852 -4.64 -3.76 9.89
N GLY A 853 -4.94 -3.36 8.64
CA GLY A 853 -6.30 -3.05 8.20
C GLY A 853 -6.53 -3.13 6.68
N SER A 854 -5.84 -4.02 5.96
CA SER A 854 -6.16 -4.28 4.55
C SER A 854 -7.37 -5.21 4.41
N ALA A 855 -8.50 -4.63 3.99
CA ALA A 855 -9.72 -5.35 3.69
C ALA A 855 -9.49 -6.56 2.76
N PRO A 856 -10.18 -7.70 2.98
CA PRO A 856 -11.13 -7.98 4.06
C PRO A 856 -10.51 -8.68 5.27
N ALA A 857 -9.19 -8.87 5.31
CA ALA A 857 -8.50 -9.57 6.39
C ALA A 857 -8.19 -8.62 7.56
N THR A 858 -8.86 -8.80 8.69
CA THR A 858 -8.69 -8.00 9.91
C THR A 858 -7.85 -8.80 10.92
N PRO A 859 -6.58 -8.41 11.18
CA PRO A 859 -5.66 -9.18 12.02
C PRO A 859 -5.79 -8.86 13.51
N TYR A 860 -6.34 -7.71 13.86
CA TYR A 860 -6.75 -7.44 15.23
C TYR A 860 -7.96 -8.30 15.56
N THR A 861 -8.00 -8.85 16.78
CA THR A 861 -9.04 -9.80 17.21
C THR A 861 -9.44 -9.54 18.66
N ILE A 862 -10.41 -10.30 19.16
CA ILE A 862 -10.91 -10.22 20.53
C ILE A 862 -10.34 -11.34 21.40
N ASN A 863 -10.21 -11.08 22.70
CA ASN A 863 -9.96 -12.11 23.69
C ASN A 863 -11.18 -13.04 23.75
N ARG A 864 -10.95 -14.35 23.65
CA ARG A 864 -12.03 -15.34 23.56
C ARG A 864 -12.86 -15.45 24.85
N VAL A 865 -12.29 -15.12 26.00
CA VAL A 865 -12.93 -15.22 27.31
C VAL A 865 -13.68 -13.94 27.66
N SER A 866 -13.03 -12.78 27.55
CA SER A 866 -13.65 -11.50 27.91
C SER A 866 -14.50 -10.89 26.79
N GLY A 867 -14.26 -11.28 25.53
CA GLY A 867 -14.92 -10.69 24.36
C GLY A 867 -14.36 -9.33 23.94
N HIS A 868 -13.34 -8.82 24.62
CA HIS A 868 -12.78 -7.48 24.37
C HIS A 868 -11.53 -7.52 23.49
N GLY A 869 -11.26 -6.45 22.75
CA GLY A 869 -10.06 -6.31 21.94
C GLY A 869 -9.82 -4.88 21.46
N PRO A 870 -8.74 -4.65 20.70
CA PRO A 870 -8.37 -3.32 20.25
C PRO A 870 -9.43 -2.70 19.33
N ALA A 871 -9.90 -1.49 19.61
CA ALA A 871 -10.69 -0.72 18.64
C ALA A 871 -9.73 0.00 17.68
N TRP A 872 -9.71 -0.38 16.39
CA TRP A 872 -8.71 0.10 15.43
C TRP A 872 -9.32 0.99 14.35
N ALA A 873 -8.65 2.10 14.02
CA ALA A 873 -8.99 2.93 12.88
C ALA A 873 -7.74 3.56 12.22
N ASN A 874 -7.83 3.82 10.91
CA ASN A 874 -6.90 4.66 10.15
C ASN A 874 -7.69 5.85 9.60
N SER A 875 -7.30 7.06 10.01
CA SER A 875 -7.78 8.30 9.39
C SER A 875 -6.96 8.57 8.12
N LEU A 876 -5.89 9.38 8.20
CA LEU A 876 -5.00 9.68 7.09
C LEU A 876 -3.52 9.44 7.46
N PHE A 877 -2.60 9.93 6.62
CA PHE A 877 -1.17 9.82 6.88
C PHE A 877 -0.70 10.96 7.79
N GLU A 878 -1.23 12.15 7.58
CA GLU A 878 -0.80 13.41 8.17
C GLU A 878 -1.39 13.71 9.55
N ASP A 879 -2.56 13.14 9.90
CA ASP A 879 -3.39 13.59 11.03
C ASP A 879 -3.48 12.59 12.20
N ASN A 880 -2.67 11.54 12.17
CA ASN A 880 -2.86 10.40 13.06
C ASN A 880 -2.71 10.75 14.56
N ALA A 881 -1.88 11.74 14.90
CA ALA A 881 -1.72 12.15 16.29
C ALA A 881 -3.01 12.83 16.77
N GLU A 882 -3.52 13.75 15.96
CA GLU A 882 -4.71 14.55 16.21
C GLU A 882 -5.96 13.68 16.27
N HIS A 883 -6.05 12.68 15.40
CA HIS A 883 -7.11 11.69 15.43
C HIS A 883 -7.09 10.85 16.72
N GLY A 884 -5.91 10.41 17.17
CA GLY A 884 -5.74 9.75 18.46
C GLY A 884 -6.11 10.64 19.65
N LEU A 885 -5.73 11.92 19.62
CA LEU A 885 -6.16 12.90 20.62
C LEU A 885 -7.70 13.08 20.60
N GLY A 886 -8.32 13.10 19.42
CA GLY A 886 -9.76 13.14 19.26
C GLY A 886 -10.46 11.93 19.90
N MET A 887 -9.94 10.72 19.69
CA MET A 887 -10.42 9.51 20.36
C MET A 887 -10.34 9.64 21.89
N PHE A 888 -9.22 10.11 22.40
CA PHE A 888 -9.02 10.32 23.84
C PHE A 888 -10.01 11.33 24.42
N LEU A 889 -10.17 12.50 23.80
CA LEU A 889 -11.08 13.55 24.28
C LEU A 889 -12.55 13.10 24.23
N GLY A 890 -12.95 12.39 23.19
CA GLY A 890 -14.30 11.82 23.09
C GLY A 890 -14.58 10.81 24.20
N GLN A 891 -13.63 9.91 24.46
CA GLN A 891 -13.71 8.92 25.54
C GLN A 891 -13.76 9.59 26.92
N LYS A 892 -12.88 10.56 27.17
CA LYS A 892 -12.77 11.33 28.41
C LYS A 892 -14.07 12.08 28.72
N ALA A 893 -14.66 12.76 27.75
CA ALA A 893 -15.89 13.52 27.95
C ALA A 893 -17.07 12.65 28.42
N ILE A 894 -17.22 11.44 27.85
CA ILE A 894 -18.24 10.48 28.27
C ILE A 894 -17.89 9.94 29.67
N ARG A 895 -16.64 9.54 29.87
CA ARG A 895 -16.19 8.94 31.13
C ARG A 895 -16.30 9.90 32.32
N ASP A 896 -15.91 11.17 32.16
CA ASP A 896 -16.00 12.18 33.22
C ASP A 896 -17.45 12.39 33.66
N ARG A 897 -18.41 12.35 32.72
CA ARG A 897 -19.83 12.37 33.04
C ARG A 897 -20.23 11.16 33.89
N LEU A 898 -19.77 9.96 33.53
CA LEU A 898 -20.07 8.75 34.28
C LEU A 898 -19.42 8.74 35.67
N ILE A 899 -18.20 9.25 35.80
CA ILE A 899 -17.53 9.44 37.11
C ILE A 899 -18.38 10.36 37.99
N ALA A 900 -18.88 11.49 37.46
CA ALA A 900 -19.75 12.39 38.20
C ALA A 900 -21.09 11.72 38.60
N CYS A 901 -21.62 10.79 37.79
CA CYS A 901 -22.76 9.96 38.18
C CYS A 901 -22.41 9.04 39.37
N VAL A 902 -21.23 8.41 39.37
CA VAL A 902 -20.77 7.56 40.48
C VAL A 902 -20.59 8.37 41.76
N GLU A 903 -20.03 9.57 41.68
CA GLU A 903 -19.90 10.49 42.82
C GLU A 903 -21.27 10.82 43.44
N ARG A 904 -22.26 11.17 42.61
CA ARG A 904 -23.63 11.43 43.09
C ARG A 904 -24.31 10.20 43.71
N ILE A 905 -24.06 9.01 43.15
CA ILE A 905 -24.56 7.75 43.74
C ILE A 905 -23.91 7.53 45.12
N ALA A 906 -22.60 7.74 45.23
CA ALA A 906 -21.86 7.57 46.49
C ALA A 906 -22.34 8.53 47.60
N GLU A 907 -22.75 9.75 47.22
CA GLU A 907 -23.30 10.75 48.14
C GLU A 907 -24.72 10.43 48.61
N ARG A 908 -25.55 9.82 47.76
CA ARG A 908 -26.98 9.62 48.02
C ARG A 908 -27.36 8.22 48.51
N THR A 909 -26.50 7.22 48.30
CA THR A 909 -26.83 5.84 48.66
C THR A 909 -26.71 5.58 50.16
N ASP A 910 -27.75 4.93 50.72
CA ASP A 910 -27.72 4.41 52.10
C ASP A 910 -27.07 3.01 52.18
N SER A 911 -26.72 2.39 51.04
CA SER A 911 -26.08 1.07 51.01
C SER A 911 -24.57 1.20 51.23
N GLU A 912 -24.07 0.71 52.37
CA GLU A 912 -22.64 0.68 52.68
C GLU A 912 -21.83 -0.08 51.62
N GLU A 913 -22.38 -1.18 51.09
CA GLU A 913 -21.75 -1.97 50.04
C GLU A 913 -21.62 -1.19 48.73
N LEU A 914 -22.68 -0.51 48.27
CA LEU A 914 -22.63 0.29 47.06
C LEU A 914 -21.67 1.48 47.23
N LYS A 915 -21.68 2.11 48.42
CA LYS A 915 -20.76 3.20 48.75
C LYS A 915 -19.29 2.74 48.72
N ALA A 916 -19.00 1.54 49.23
CA ALA A 916 -17.67 0.94 49.17
C ALA A 916 -17.23 0.65 47.73
N LEU A 917 -18.13 0.16 46.87
CA LEU A 917 -17.84 -0.07 45.45
C LEU A 917 -17.60 1.24 44.68
N CYS A 918 -18.39 2.28 44.95
CA CYS A 918 -18.17 3.61 44.36
C CYS A 918 -16.80 4.17 44.79
N THR A 919 -16.47 4.06 46.09
CA THR A 919 -15.17 4.50 46.62
C THR A 919 -14.03 3.74 45.96
N ALA A 920 -14.11 2.41 45.88
CA ALA A 920 -13.09 1.59 45.21
C ALA A 920 -12.91 1.96 43.73
N PHE A 921 -13.99 2.29 43.01
CA PHE A 921 -13.91 2.79 41.65
C PHE A 921 -13.21 4.16 41.57
N LEU A 922 -13.58 5.11 42.44
CA LEU A 922 -13.03 6.46 42.45
C LEU A 922 -11.55 6.48 42.84
N ASP A 923 -11.15 5.67 43.83
CA ASP A 923 -9.75 5.54 44.29
C ASP A 923 -8.83 4.95 43.21
N THR A 924 -9.39 4.17 42.29
CA THR A 924 -8.64 3.49 41.22
C THR A 924 -8.80 4.15 39.86
N LYS A 925 -9.56 5.24 39.72
CA LYS A 925 -10.01 5.78 38.42
C LYS A 925 -8.89 6.09 37.42
N ASP A 926 -7.67 6.35 37.86
CA ASP A 926 -6.55 6.66 36.96
C ASP A 926 -5.65 5.44 36.66
N ASP A 927 -5.88 4.30 37.33
CA ASP A 927 -5.17 3.04 37.13
C ASP A 927 -5.91 2.13 36.13
N GLY A 928 -5.25 1.83 35.00
CA GLY A 928 -5.86 1.03 33.94
C GLY A 928 -6.25 -0.40 34.34
N GLN A 929 -5.50 -1.05 35.24
CA GLN A 929 -5.74 -2.44 35.65
C GLN A 929 -6.70 -2.52 36.83
N ALA A 930 -6.46 -1.71 37.87
CA ALA A 930 -7.28 -1.71 39.08
C ALA A 930 -8.68 -1.15 38.82
N ASN A 931 -8.81 -0.11 37.97
CA ASN A 931 -10.10 0.48 37.65
C ASN A 931 -11.01 -0.49 36.89
N ALA A 932 -10.46 -1.35 36.02
CA ALA A 932 -11.25 -2.32 35.28
C ALA A 932 -12.00 -3.27 36.22
N THR A 933 -11.30 -3.87 37.18
CA THR A 933 -11.92 -4.75 38.20
C THR A 933 -12.90 -3.99 39.10
N ALA A 934 -12.59 -2.76 39.50
CA ALA A 934 -13.48 -1.95 40.32
C ALA A 934 -14.78 -1.58 39.57
N SER A 935 -14.65 -1.25 38.28
CA SER A 935 -15.76 -0.90 37.40
C SER A 935 -16.68 -2.08 37.15
N GLU A 936 -16.14 -3.27 36.90
CA GLU A 936 -16.91 -4.50 36.70
C GLU A 936 -17.78 -4.82 37.93
N LYS A 937 -17.20 -4.74 39.13
CA LYS A 937 -17.94 -4.98 40.39
C LYS A 937 -19.04 -3.93 40.60
N LEU A 938 -18.75 -2.65 40.32
CA LEU A 938 -19.73 -1.57 40.43
C LEU A 938 -20.88 -1.75 39.44
N ILE A 939 -20.58 -2.06 38.17
CA ILE A 939 -21.57 -2.32 37.12
C ILE A 939 -22.46 -3.49 37.52
N ALA A 940 -21.89 -4.63 37.94
CA ALA A 940 -22.66 -5.79 38.36
C ALA A 940 -23.62 -5.47 39.53
N LYS A 941 -23.17 -4.64 40.48
CA LYS A 941 -24.04 -4.18 41.56
C LYS A 941 -25.16 -3.26 41.06
N LEU A 942 -24.85 -2.32 40.18
CA LEU A 942 -25.85 -1.40 39.61
C LEU A 942 -26.88 -2.13 38.74
N GLU A 943 -26.50 -3.19 38.02
CA GLU A 943 -27.42 -4.03 37.27
C GLU A 943 -28.38 -4.79 38.19
N ALA A 944 -27.90 -5.27 39.35
CA ALA A 944 -28.69 -6.03 40.32
C ALA A 944 -29.66 -5.18 41.17
N ILE A 945 -29.41 -3.87 41.29
CA ILE A 945 -30.29 -2.97 42.04
C ILE A 945 -31.43 -2.50 41.15
N ASP A 946 -32.67 -2.71 41.58
CA ASP A 946 -33.85 -2.14 40.94
C ASP A 946 -34.19 -0.79 41.59
N CYS A 947 -33.66 0.29 41.02
CA CYS A 947 -33.99 1.65 41.43
C CYS A 947 -34.16 2.57 40.22
N ASP A 948 -35.12 3.48 40.32
CA ASP A 948 -35.43 4.49 39.30
C ASP A 948 -34.58 5.75 39.49
N CYS A 949 -33.25 5.59 39.46
CA CYS A 949 -32.33 6.73 39.48
C CYS A 949 -31.72 6.99 38.09
N GLU A 950 -31.74 8.26 37.69
CA GLU A 950 -31.24 8.70 36.39
C GLU A 950 -29.73 8.44 36.25
N GLU A 951 -28.95 8.59 37.32
CA GLU A 951 -27.51 8.30 37.30
C GLU A 951 -27.20 6.83 36.98
N ARG A 952 -27.98 5.88 37.52
CA ARG A 952 -27.82 4.46 37.21
C ARG A 952 -28.16 4.19 35.74
N LYS A 953 -29.26 4.74 35.23
CA LYS A 953 -29.66 4.55 33.83
C LYS A 953 -28.56 5.06 32.88
N GLU A 954 -28.01 6.23 33.17
CA GLU A 954 -26.92 6.82 32.38
C GLU A 954 -25.65 5.94 32.42
N ILE A 955 -25.25 5.45 33.60
CA ILE A 955 -24.09 4.55 33.74
C ILE A 955 -24.34 3.24 32.99
N LEU A 956 -25.49 2.60 33.16
CA LEU A 956 -25.76 1.30 32.52
C LEU A 956 -25.87 1.40 31.00
N ALA A 957 -26.40 2.52 30.47
CA ALA A 957 -26.47 2.78 29.03
C ALA A 957 -25.09 2.97 28.39
N HIS A 958 -24.09 3.45 29.15
CA HIS A 958 -22.74 3.76 28.65
C HIS A 958 -21.64 3.03 29.43
N LYS A 959 -21.96 1.88 30.04
CA LYS A 959 -21.09 1.18 31.00
C LYS A 959 -19.71 0.80 30.43
N GLU A 960 -19.61 0.63 29.12
CA GLU A 960 -18.35 0.36 28.41
C GLU A 960 -17.32 1.50 28.56
N TYR A 961 -17.74 2.74 28.82
CA TYR A 961 -16.86 3.89 29.01
C TYR A 961 -16.36 4.06 30.46
N LEU A 962 -16.94 3.34 31.43
CA LEU A 962 -16.68 3.56 32.86
C LEU A 962 -15.24 3.19 33.24
N ALA A 963 -14.79 2.00 32.81
CA ALA A 963 -13.42 1.54 33.00
C ALA A 963 -12.43 2.37 32.16
N LYS A 964 -11.28 2.75 32.74
CA LYS A 964 -10.21 3.48 32.04
C LYS A 964 -9.78 2.74 30.78
N LYS A 965 -9.61 3.48 29.68
CA LYS A 965 -9.18 2.98 28.36
C LYS A 965 -7.75 3.41 28.08
N SER A 966 -7.07 2.71 27.17
CA SER A 966 -5.69 3.00 26.76
C SER A 966 -5.68 3.50 25.31
N VAL A 967 -5.37 4.77 25.06
CA VAL A 967 -5.35 5.31 23.70
C VAL A 967 -3.94 5.18 23.14
N TRP A 968 -3.79 4.40 22.06
CA TRP A 968 -2.54 4.19 21.36
C TRP A 968 -2.54 4.82 19.97
N ILE A 969 -1.44 5.46 19.63
CA ILE A 969 -1.21 6.14 18.36
C ILE A 969 -0.02 5.44 17.68
N PHE A 970 -0.32 4.67 16.64
CA PHE A 970 0.64 3.84 15.92
C PHE A 970 1.05 4.48 14.60
N GLY A 971 2.35 4.52 14.30
CA GLY A 971 2.80 4.95 12.98
C GLY A 971 4.29 4.70 12.73
N GLY A 972 4.68 4.74 11.46
CA GLY A 972 6.07 4.59 11.05
C GLY A 972 6.87 5.88 11.19
N ASP A 973 8.17 5.82 10.88
CA ASP A 973 9.04 6.99 10.93
C ASP A 973 8.62 8.10 9.96
N GLY A 974 8.14 7.78 8.76
CA GLY A 974 7.69 8.82 7.82
C GLY A 974 6.51 9.65 8.29
N TRP A 975 5.64 9.10 9.13
CA TRP A 975 4.61 9.90 9.79
C TRP A 975 5.23 10.78 10.88
N ALA A 976 5.90 10.14 11.85
CA ALA A 976 6.33 10.81 13.08
C ALA A 976 7.43 11.85 12.88
N TYR A 977 8.32 11.64 11.91
CA TYR A 977 9.46 12.52 11.67
C TYR A 977 9.17 13.60 10.63
N ASP A 978 8.29 13.29 9.66
CA ASP A 978 8.03 14.12 8.48
C ASP A 978 6.60 14.69 8.47
N ILE A 979 5.63 14.01 7.84
CA ILE A 979 4.34 14.62 7.47
C ILE A 979 3.44 14.92 8.66
N GLY A 980 3.40 14.03 9.65
CA GLY A 980 2.57 14.19 10.85
C GLY A 980 3.33 14.77 12.03
N PHE A 981 4.58 15.21 11.85
CA PHE A 981 5.39 15.71 12.96
C PHE A 981 4.78 16.93 13.65
N GLY A 982 4.17 17.85 12.91
CA GLY A 982 3.52 19.03 13.49
C GLY A 982 2.36 18.66 14.41
N GLY A 983 1.52 17.72 13.97
CA GLY A 983 0.44 17.15 14.77
C GLY A 983 0.96 16.37 15.99
N LEU A 984 1.97 15.51 15.78
CA LEU A 984 2.64 14.77 16.85
C LEU A 984 3.18 15.69 17.94
N ASP A 985 3.91 16.73 17.55
CA ASP A 985 4.49 17.73 18.46
C ASP A 985 3.38 18.42 19.29
N HIS A 986 2.29 18.83 18.63
CA HIS A 986 1.15 19.45 19.31
C HIS A 986 0.48 18.50 20.33
N VAL A 987 0.31 17.23 19.96
CA VAL A 987 -0.34 16.23 20.82
C VAL A 987 0.50 15.90 22.04
N ILE A 988 1.82 15.71 21.89
CA ILE A 988 2.69 15.51 23.06
C ILE A 988 2.82 16.79 23.91
N ALA A 989 2.69 17.98 23.31
CA ALA A 989 2.68 19.24 24.05
C ALA A 989 1.40 19.42 24.89
N SER A 990 0.28 18.81 24.51
CA SER A 990 -1.02 18.96 25.20
C SER A 990 -1.03 18.49 26.66
N GLY A 991 -0.15 17.53 27.02
CA GLY A 991 -0.12 16.92 28.35
C GLY A 991 -1.17 15.84 28.59
N GLU A 992 -2.00 15.50 27.60
CA GLU A 992 -3.03 14.47 27.74
C GLU A 992 -2.45 13.04 27.72
N ASP A 993 -3.16 12.10 28.35
CA ASP A 993 -2.77 10.69 28.55
C ASP A 993 -2.97 9.86 27.27
N VAL A 994 -2.01 9.96 26.36
CA VAL A 994 -1.95 9.20 25.10
C VAL A 994 -0.61 8.50 24.93
N ASN A 995 -0.63 7.31 24.34
CA ASN A 995 0.55 6.46 24.12
C ASN A 995 0.92 6.40 22.65
N ILE A 996 2.16 6.70 22.30
CA ILE A 996 2.61 6.77 20.91
C ILE A 996 3.68 5.72 20.66
N MET A 997 3.45 4.84 19.67
CA MET A 997 4.45 3.87 19.21
C MET A 997 4.90 4.24 17.79
N VAL A 998 6.17 4.64 17.68
CA VAL A 998 6.84 4.90 16.41
C VAL A 998 7.64 3.66 16.00
N PHE A 999 7.21 3.01 14.92
CA PHE A 999 7.95 1.91 14.30
C PHE A 999 9.03 2.50 13.38
N ASP A 1000 10.23 2.70 13.92
CA ASP A 1000 11.30 3.42 13.22
C ASP A 1000 12.06 2.46 12.28
N THR A 1001 11.66 2.49 11.02
CA THR A 1001 12.32 1.74 9.94
C THR A 1001 13.36 2.58 9.21
N GLU A 1002 13.53 3.86 9.56
CA GLU A 1002 14.46 4.80 8.94
C GLU A 1002 14.28 4.99 7.42
N VAL A 1003 13.12 4.61 6.86
CA VAL A 1003 12.71 4.80 5.46
C VAL A 1003 11.18 4.75 5.35
N TYR A 1004 10.62 5.26 4.26
CA TYR A 1004 9.21 5.04 3.96
C TYR A 1004 8.99 3.63 3.40
N SER A 1005 8.94 2.66 4.31
CA SER A 1005 8.91 1.23 3.99
C SER A 1005 7.70 0.77 3.16
N ASN A 1006 6.57 1.51 3.18
CA ASN A 1006 5.38 1.14 2.42
C ASN A 1006 5.44 1.49 0.93
N THR A 1007 5.98 2.66 0.63
CA THR A 1007 5.92 3.27 -0.70
C THR A 1007 7.13 2.95 -1.57
N GLY A 1008 8.10 2.17 -1.10
CA GLY A 1008 9.27 1.77 -1.89
C GLY A 1008 10.62 1.99 -1.22
N GLY A 1009 10.65 2.51 0.01
CA GLY A 1009 11.88 2.81 0.76
C GLY A 1009 12.49 4.15 0.37
N GLN A 1010 11.66 5.18 0.31
CA GLN A 1010 12.10 6.57 0.23
C GLN A 1010 12.81 7.01 1.51
N ALA A 1011 13.69 8.01 1.36
CA ALA A 1011 14.34 8.63 2.49
C ALA A 1011 13.29 9.27 3.41
N SER A 1012 13.63 9.37 4.69
CA SER A 1012 12.86 10.08 5.69
C SER A 1012 13.80 10.96 6.50
N LYS A 1013 13.27 11.88 7.32
CA LYS A 1013 14.11 12.56 8.31
C LYS A 1013 14.68 11.59 9.37
N ALA A 1014 14.15 10.37 9.45
CA ALA A 1014 14.68 9.29 10.29
C ALA A 1014 15.82 8.49 9.61
N SER A 1015 15.99 8.57 8.29
CA SER A 1015 17.14 7.97 7.59
C SER A 1015 18.46 8.53 8.10
N GLN A 1016 19.49 7.69 8.17
CA GLN A 1016 20.79 8.05 8.74
C GLN A 1016 21.76 8.58 7.68
N LEU A 1017 22.85 9.19 8.14
CA LEU A 1017 23.91 9.69 7.27
C LEU A 1017 24.56 8.54 6.48
N GLY A 1018 24.80 8.73 5.18
CA GLY A 1018 25.37 7.71 4.28
C GLY A 1018 24.39 6.62 3.85
N GLN A 1019 23.15 6.62 4.35
CA GLN A 1019 22.12 5.65 3.95
C GLN A 1019 21.63 5.93 2.53
N VAL A 1020 21.59 4.90 1.68
CA VAL A 1020 20.95 4.96 0.36
C VAL A 1020 19.47 4.59 0.50
N ALA A 1021 18.62 5.47 0.00
CA ALA A 1021 17.19 5.30 -0.15
C ALA A 1021 16.74 5.96 -1.45
N GLN A 1022 15.50 5.77 -1.89
CA GLN A 1022 14.95 6.61 -2.97
C GLN A 1022 14.95 8.08 -2.50
N PHE A 1023 15.25 9.03 -3.39
CA PHE A 1023 15.51 10.46 -3.09
C PHE A 1023 16.80 10.74 -2.30
N ALA A 1024 17.58 9.69 -2.01
CA ALA A 1024 18.91 9.75 -1.45
C ALA A 1024 19.83 8.75 -2.18
N ALA A 1025 19.75 8.71 -3.52
CA ALA A 1025 20.45 7.74 -4.35
C ALA A 1025 21.98 7.74 -4.17
N ALA A 1026 22.55 8.92 -3.86
CA ALA A 1026 23.98 9.11 -3.58
C ALA A 1026 24.32 9.10 -2.07
N GLY A 1027 23.45 8.53 -1.24
CA GLY A 1027 23.59 8.51 0.21
C GLY A 1027 23.12 9.82 0.85
N LYS A 1028 22.27 9.72 1.88
CA LYS A 1028 21.77 10.88 2.62
C LYS A 1028 22.95 11.63 3.24
N SER A 1029 22.95 12.96 3.06
CA SER A 1029 24.07 13.83 3.44
C SER A 1029 23.84 14.60 4.74
N ILE A 1030 22.72 14.35 5.41
CA ILE A 1030 22.32 15.00 6.65
C ILE A 1030 22.01 13.90 7.67
N GLY A 1031 22.42 14.10 8.92
CA GLY A 1031 22.16 13.17 10.03
C GLY A 1031 20.67 12.91 10.29
N LYS A 1032 20.39 11.93 11.15
CA LYS A 1032 19.04 11.56 11.57
C LYS A 1032 18.47 12.66 12.48
N LYS A 1033 17.22 13.08 12.24
CA LYS A 1033 16.49 13.97 13.17
C LYS A 1033 16.34 13.26 14.52
N ASN A 1034 16.65 13.94 15.62
CA ASN A 1034 16.56 13.34 16.95
C ASN A 1034 15.19 13.59 17.60
N LEU A 1035 14.18 12.81 17.21
CA LEU A 1035 12.81 12.93 17.72
C LEU A 1035 12.74 12.74 19.25
N ALA A 1036 13.52 11.81 19.79
CA ALA A 1036 13.52 11.52 21.22
C ALA A 1036 13.97 12.73 22.04
N GLU A 1037 15.06 13.40 21.65
CA GLU A 1037 15.52 14.61 22.34
C GLU A 1037 14.56 15.79 22.18
N ILE A 1038 13.91 15.94 21.02
CA ILE A 1038 12.86 16.95 20.83
C ILE A 1038 11.73 16.72 21.83
N ALA A 1039 11.24 15.48 21.96
CA ALA A 1039 10.19 15.14 22.93
C ALA A 1039 10.65 15.33 24.39
N MET A 1040 11.87 14.93 24.73
CA MET A 1040 12.42 15.11 26.09
C MET A 1040 12.54 16.59 26.49
N SER A 1041 12.66 17.51 25.52
CA SER A 1041 12.81 18.94 25.79
C SER A 1041 11.60 19.57 26.49
N TYR A 1042 10.39 19.00 26.34
CA TYR A 1042 9.20 19.39 27.09
C TYR A 1042 9.33 19.09 28.59
N GLY A 1043 10.08 18.04 28.95
CA GLY A 1043 10.36 17.66 30.33
C GLY A 1043 9.23 16.92 31.08
N TYR A 1044 8.01 16.93 30.55
CA TYR A 1044 6.82 16.21 31.05
C TYR A 1044 6.29 15.14 30.09
N VAL A 1045 6.99 14.88 28.99
CA VAL A 1045 6.67 13.78 28.06
C VAL A 1045 7.50 12.56 28.48
N TYR A 1046 6.87 11.39 28.64
CA TYR A 1046 7.61 10.14 28.78
C TYR A 1046 8.21 9.75 27.43
N VAL A 1047 9.52 9.46 27.39
CA VAL A 1047 10.22 9.12 26.13
C VAL A 1047 11.01 7.84 26.32
N ALA A 1048 10.85 6.87 25.43
CA ALA A 1048 11.69 5.67 25.43
C ALA A 1048 12.18 5.33 24.02
N GLN A 1049 13.44 4.90 23.94
CA GLN A 1049 14.02 4.32 22.73
C GLN A 1049 14.31 2.84 23.00
N ILE A 1050 13.71 1.95 22.19
CA ILE A 1050 13.70 0.50 22.43
C ILE A 1050 14.23 -0.27 21.21
N ALA A 1051 14.73 -1.48 21.46
CA ALA A 1051 15.17 -2.43 20.44
C ALA A 1051 14.97 -3.86 20.94
N MET A 1052 13.88 -4.51 20.50
CA MET A 1052 13.42 -5.80 21.03
C MET A 1052 14.49 -6.89 21.04
N GLY A 1053 15.23 -7.01 19.95
CA GLY A 1053 16.28 -8.03 19.80
C GLY A 1053 17.56 -7.72 20.59
N ALA A 1054 17.74 -6.46 21.02
CA ALA A 1054 18.84 -6.07 21.89
C ALA A 1054 18.53 -6.39 23.36
N ASP A 1055 17.34 -6.00 23.84
CA ASP A 1055 16.88 -6.29 25.19
C ASP A 1055 15.34 -6.38 25.29
N MET A 1056 14.85 -7.61 25.44
CA MET A 1056 13.42 -7.91 25.58
C MET A 1056 12.83 -7.41 26.92
N ASN A 1057 13.63 -7.37 27.99
CA ASN A 1057 13.16 -6.90 29.29
C ASN A 1057 13.03 -5.38 29.29
N GLN A 1058 14.00 -4.67 28.69
CA GLN A 1058 13.92 -3.22 28.51
C GLN A 1058 12.71 -2.83 27.67
N THR A 1059 12.42 -3.59 26.61
CA THR A 1059 11.24 -3.38 25.76
C THR A 1059 9.93 -3.46 26.54
N ILE A 1060 9.71 -4.54 27.31
CA ILE A 1060 8.48 -4.64 28.13
C ILE A 1060 8.43 -3.53 29.17
N LYS A 1061 9.54 -3.29 29.88
CA LYS A 1061 9.58 -2.26 30.92
C LYS A 1061 9.23 -0.89 30.38
N ALA A 1062 9.77 -0.52 29.22
CA ALA A 1062 9.48 0.76 28.58
C ALA A 1062 8.00 0.92 28.20
N LEU A 1063 7.37 -0.14 27.66
CA LEU A 1063 5.96 -0.13 27.28
C LEU A 1063 5.04 -0.08 28.51
N THR A 1064 5.37 -0.79 29.58
CA THR A 1064 4.62 -0.76 30.85
C THR A 1064 4.71 0.60 31.53
N GLU A 1065 5.91 1.20 31.58
CA GLU A 1065 6.08 2.54 32.14
C GLU A 1065 5.39 3.63 31.31
N ALA A 1066 5.44 3.52 29.97
CA ALA A 1066 4.76 4.45 29.07
C ALA A 1066 3.25 4.46 29.31
N GLU A 1067 2.63 3.28 29.36
CA GLU A 1067 1.16 3.16 29.51
C GLU A 1067 0.66 3.54 30.91
N ALA A 1068 1.50 3.33 31.92
CA ALA A 1068 1.18 3.72 33.30
C ALA A 1068 1.37 5.23 33.56
N TYR A 1069 2.10 5.95 32.69
CA TYR A 1069 2.37 7.36 32.86
C TYR A 1069 1.12 8.20 32.60
N HIS A 1070 0.73 9.06 33.55
CA HIS A 1070 -0.44 9.95 33.43
C HIS A 1070 -0.11 11.20 32.60
N GLY A 1071 0.12 11.00 31.31
CA GLY A 1071 0.47 12.06 30.37
C GLY A 1071 0.95 11.49 29.04
N PRO A 1072 1.53 12.32 28.17
CA PRO A 1072 1.92 11.91 26.84
C PRO A 1072 3.17 11.03 26.91
N SER A 1073 3.09 9.88 26.23
CA SER A 1073 4.16 8.89 26.15
C SER A 1073 4.55 8.65 24.70
N ILE A 1074 5.85 8.71 24.38
CA ILE A 1074 6.39 8.35 23.07
C ILE A 1074 7.45 7.26 23.20
N VAL A 1075 7.22 6.16 22.49
CA VAL A 1075 8.11 5.00 22.41
C VAL A 1075 8.57 4.84 20.96
N ILE A 1076 9.89 4.90 20.74
CA ILE A 1076 10.52 4.78 19.42
C ILE A 1076 11.22 3.44 19.36
N GLY A 1077 10.70 2.51 18.56
CA GLY A 1077 11.25 1.17 18.41
C GLY A 1077 12.01 0.99 17.10
N TYR A 1078 13.26 0.56 17.17
CA TYR A 1078 14.03 0.19 15.98
C TYR A 1078 13.38 -1.02 15.30
N ALA A 1079 13.00 -0.86 14.03
CA ALA A 1079 12.30 -1.87 13.26
C ALA A 1079 13.05 -2.18 11.95
N PRO A 1080 14.01 -3.13 11.96
CA PRO A 1080 14.66 -3.59 10.73
C PRO A 1080 13.64 -4.04 9.69
N CYS A 1081 13.87 -3.65 8.44
CA CYS A 1081 12.95 -3.85 7.32
C CYS A 1081 13.65 -4.58 6.17
N GLU A 1082 12.88 -5.27 5.31
CA GLU A 1082 13.41 -5.86 4.07
C GLU A 1082 14.13 -4.82 3.19
N MET A 1083 13.70 -3.55 3.27
CA MET A 1083 14.31 -2.42 2.57
C MET A 1083 15.75 -2.12 3.02
N HIS A 1084 16.16 -2.57 4.22
CA HIS A 1084 17.55 -2.43 4.67
C HIS A 1084 18.48 -3.38 3.93
N GLY A 1085 17.93 -4.49 3.41
CA GLY A 1085 18.69 -5.56 2.77
C GLY A 1085 19.72 -6.16 3.74
N VAL A 1086 19.23 -6.58 4.91
CA VAL A 1086 19.99 -7.24 5.98
C VAL A 1086 20.70 -8.50 5.46
N LYS A 1087 22.00 -8.64 5.73
CA LYS A 1087 22.77 -9.82 5.32
C LYS A 1087 22.22 -11.09 5.96
N GLY A 1088 21.98 -12.11 5.13
CA GLY A 1088 21.32 -13.35 5.53
C GLY A 1088 19.79 -13.24 5.62
N GLY A 1089 19.21 -12.07 5.32
CA GLY A 1089 17.77 -11.84 5.26
C GLY A 1089 17.11 -11.62 6.63
N MET A 1090 15.78 -11.48 6.62
CA MET A 1090 14.99 -11.12 7.80
C MET A 1090 14.96 -12.17 8.90
N THR A 1091 15.49 -13.38 8.67
CA THR A 1091 15.73 -14.37 9.74
C THR A 1091 16.71 -13.87 10.81
N ASN A 1092 17.50 -12.84 10.47
CA ASN A 1092 18.44 -12.20 11.39
C ASN A 1092 17.90 -10.91 12.03
N CYS A 1093 16.64 -10.52 11.80
CA CYS A 1093 16.07 -9.23 12.24
C CYS A 1093 16.33 -8.91 13.72
N GLN A 1094 16.09 -9.89 14.62
CA GLN A 1094 16.34 -9.72 16.06
C GLN A 1094 17.84 -9.58 16.39
N SER A 1095 18.70 -10.34 15.70
CA SER A 1095 20.15 -10.20 15.84
C SER A 1095 20.65 -8.85 15.31
N GLU A 1096 20.01 -8.31 14.28
CA GLU A 1096 20.36 -7.02 13.69
C GLU A 1096 20.06 -5.88 14.65
N MET A 1097 18.92 -5.90 15.36
CA MET A 1097 18.63 -4.95 16.44
C MET A 1097 19.71 -4.99 17.53
N LYS A 1098 20.16 -6.20 17.91
CA LYS A 1098 21.21 -6.36 18.92
C LYS A 1098 22.54 -5.75 18.48
N LYS A 1099 22.95 -6.00 17.23
CA LYS A 1099 24.17 -5.41 16.66
C LYS A 1099 24.08 -3.90 16.53
N ALA A 1100 22.92 -3.37 16.13
CA ALA A 1100 22.70 -1.93 16.04
C ALA A 1100 22.98 -1.24 17.40
N VAL A 1101 22.51 -1.82 18.49
CA VAL A 1101 22.80 -1.31 19.85
C VAL A 1101 24.27 -1.52 20.23
N ALA A 1102 24.83 -2.72 19.98
CA ALA A 1102 26.21 -3.03 20.31
C ALA A 1102 27.23 -2.16 19.56
N ALA A 1103 26.89 -1.71 18.34
CA ALA A 1103 27.71 -0.85 17.49
C ALA A 1103 27.51 0.65 17.75
N GLY A 1104 26.62 1.03 18.68
CA GLY A 1104 26.29 2.43 18.95
C GLY A 1104 25.48 3.12 17.86
N TYR A 1105 24.90 2.36 16.93
CA TYR A 1105 24.00 2.89 15.91
C TYR A 1105 22.65 3.31 16.51
N TRP A 1106 22.17 2.55 17.48
CA TRP A 1106 20.93 2.80 18.21
C TRP A 1106 21.19 2.78 19.72
N GLN A 1107 20.68 3.75 20.46
CA GLN A 1107 20.80 3.81 21.92
C GLN A 1107 19.47 3.44 22.57
N THR A 1108 19.46 2.51 23.52
CA THR A 1108 18.27 2.24 24.34
C THR A 1108 18.32 3.05 25.64
N PHE A 1109 17.22 3.73 25.95
CA PHE A 1109 17.06 4.55 27.16
C PHE A 1109 15.58 4.84 27.43
N ARG A 1110 15.30 5.34 28.64
CA ARG A 1110 13.98 5.80 29.08
C ARG A 1110 14.12 7.12 29.83
N PHE A 1111 13.24 8.06 29.53
CA PHE A 1111 13.05 9.33 30.22
C PHE A 1111 11.66 9.30 30.85
N ASN A 1112 11.60 9.14 32.18
CA ASN A 1112 10.36 9.06 32.93
C ASN A 1112 10.21 10.31 33.83
N PRO A 1113 9.34 11.28 33.45
CA PRO A 1113 9.14 12.50 34.23
C PRO A 1113 8.65 12.26 35.66
N ALA A 1114 7.90 11.17 35.91
CA ALA A 1114 7.36 10.86 37.24
C ALA A 1114 8.46 10.64 38.28
N LEU A 1115 9.64 10.15 37.86
CA LEU A 1115 10.78 9.95 38.76
C LEU A 1115 11.30 11.25 39.38
N LYS A 1116 11.08 12.41 38.73
CA LYS A 1116 11.46 13.70 39.30
C LYS A 1116 10.72 13.98 40.61
N ALA A 1117 9.43 13.62 40.68
CA ALA A 1117 8.63 13.79 41.89
C ALA A 1117 9.13 12.88 43.05
N GLU A 1118 9.83 11.78 42.72
CA GLU A 1118 10.48 10.89 43.68
C GLU A 1118 11.93 11.31 44.03
N GLY A 1119 12.41 12.44 43.53
CA GLY A 1119 13.81 12.88 43.71
C GLY A 1119 14.83 12.03 42.95
N LYS A 1120 14.40 11.29 41.91
CA LYS A 1120 15.25 10.43 41.08
C LYS A 1120 15.50 11.07 39.71
N ASN A 1121 16.61 10.70 39.09
CA ASN A 1121 16.91 11.12 37.73
C ASN A 1121 15.89 10.52 36.74
N PRO A 1122 15.16 11.34 35.96
CA PRO A 1122 14.21 10.86 34.98
C PRO A 1122 14.86 10.08 33.83
N LEU A 1123 16.13 10.35 33.50
CA LEU A 1123 16.83 9.72 32.37
C LEU A 1123 17.63 8.49 32.81
N THR A 1124 17.19 7.32 32.36
CA THR A 1124 17.91 6.06 32.47
C THR A 1124 18.44 5.63 31.11
N ILE A 1125 19.76 5.53 30.98
CA ILE A 1125 20.42 4.93 29.79
C ILE A 1125 20.48 3.42 30.02
N ASP A 1126 19.77 2.65 29.18
CA ASP A 1126 19.64 1.20 29.34
C ASP A 1126 20.70 0.42 28.53
N CYS A 1127 21.32 1.04 27.52
CA CYS A 1127 22.43 0.45 26.76
C CYS A 1127 23.81 0.67 27.44
N LYS A 1128 24.75 -0.22 27.13
CA LYS A 1128 26.18 -0.06 27.47
C LYS A 1128 26.88 0.81 26.42
N ALA A 1129 28.09 1.26 26.73
CA ALA A 1129 28.96 1.86 25.73
C ALA A 1129 29.16 0.91 24.53
N PRO A 1130 29.26 1.43 23.29
CA PRO A 1130 29.45 0.61 22.10
C PRO A 1130 30.67 -0.31 22.21
N THR A 1131 30.53 -1.55 21.75
CA THR A 1131 31.57 -2.59 21.79
C THR A 1131 31.89 -3.18 20.41
N GLU A 1132 31.02 -2.96 19.42
CA GLU A 1132 31.20 -3.39 18.04
C GLU A 1132 31.50 -2.21 17.11
N SER A 1133 32.03 -2.49 15.92
CA SER A 1133 32.35 -1.47 14.92
C SER A 1133 31.10 -0.95 14.23
N TYR A 1134 30.88 0.37 14.30
CA TYR A 1134 29.80 1.07 13.58
C TYR A 1134 29.87 0.82 12.07
N ILE A 1135 31.04 0.98 11.47
CA ILE A 1135 31.24 0.82 10.02
C ILE A 1135 30.94 -0.63 9.60
N ALA A 1136 31.40 -1.61 10.37
CA ALA A 1136 31.15 -3.02 10.07
C ALA A 1136 29.66 -3.38 10.14
N PHE A 1137 28.91 -2.75 11.06
CA PHE A 1137 27.46 -2.90 11.17
C PHE A 1137 26.75 -2.35 9.92
N ILE A 1138 26.96 -1.08 9.57
CA ILE A 1138 26.27 -0.46 8.44
C ILE A 1138 26.63 -1.15 7.11
N GLU A 1139 27.89 -1.55 6.91
CA GLU A 1139 28.32 -2.25 5.69
C GLU A 1139 27.72 -3.65 5.54
N SER A 1140 27.16 -4.21 6.63
CA SER A 1140 26.44 -5.47 6.59
C SER A 1140 25.04 -5.35 5.98
N GLU A 1141 24.57 -4.13 5.73
CA GLU A 1141 23.28 -3.85 5.12
C GLU A 1141 23.44 -3.33 3.67
N THR A 1142 22.50 -3.72 2.82
CA THR A 1142 22.52 -3.37 1.39
C THR A 1142 22.35 -1.86 1.17
N ARG A 1143 21.59 -1.19 2.05
CA ARG A 1143 21.37 0.27 1.99
C ARG A 1143 22.62 1.12 2.22
N TYR A 1144 23.72 0.55 2.71
CA TYR A 1144 25.02 1.24 2.79
C TYR A 1144 26.05 0.64 1.81
N SER A 1145 26.15 -0.69 1.73
CA SER A 1145 27.14 -1.34 0.85
C SER A 1145 26.97 -0.97 -0.63
N ARG A 1146 25.76 -0.65 -1.10
CA ARG A 1146 25.54 -0.11 -2.46
C ARG A 1146 26.16 1.27 -2.69
N LEU A 1147 26.22 2.13 -1.67
CA LEU A 1147 26.89 3.42 -1.77
C LEU A 1147 28.37 3.23 -2.05
N LYS A 1148 29.03 2.34 -1.31
CA LYS A 1148 30.46 2.01 -1.49
C LYS A 1148 30.77 1.47 -2.89
N GLN A 1149 29.83 0.72 -3.48
CA GLN A 1149 29.97 0.20 -4.84
C GLN A 1149 29.79 1.26 -5.93
N ALA A 1150 28.86 2.21 -5.73
CA ALA A 1150 28.53 3.22 -6.73
C ALA A 1150 29.40 4.48 -6.61
N PHE A 1151 29.74 4.89 -5.39
CA PHE A 1151 30.42 6.15 -5.03
C PHE A 1151 31.42 5.92 -3.87
N PRO A 1152 32.53 5.19 -4.09
CA PRO A 1152 33.42 4.73 -3.02
C PRO A 1152 34.01 5.86 -2.16
N GLU A 1153 34.51 6.94 -2.78
CA GLU A 1153 35.09 8.09 -2.05
C GLU A 1153 34.04 8.80 -1.18
N ARG A 1154 32.82 8.96 -1.71
CA ARG A 1154 31.70 9.56 -0.98
C ARG A 1154 31.25 8.67 0.18
N ALA A 1155 31.23 7.35 -0.03
CA ALA A 1155 30.88 6.39 1.00
C ALA A 1155 31.86 6.45 2.17
N GLU A 1156 33.16 6.45 1.90
CA GLU A 1156 34.20 6.54 2.94
C GLU A 1156 34.03 7.79 3.80
N LYS A 1157 33.83 8.95 3.17
CA LYS A 1157 33.56 10.21 3.86
C LYS A 1157 32.30 10.14 4.73
N LEU A 1158 31.16 9.78 4.14
CA LEU A 1158 29.88 9.77 4.86
C LEU A 1158 29.84 8.73 5.98
N PHE A 1159 30.51 7.58 5.83
CA PHE A 1159 30.57 6.54 6.87
C PHE A 1159 31.45 6.96 8.04
N ALA A 1160 32.56 7.66 7.78
CA ALA A 1160 33.39 8.23 8.83
C ALA A 1160 32.63 9.31 9.62
N GLU A 1161 31.95 10.22 8.92
CA GLU A 1161 31.09 11.24 9.54
C GLU A 1161 29.97 10.59 10.37
N ALA A 1162 29.34 9.51 9.87
CA ALA A 1162 28.26 8.83 10.56
C ALA A 1162 28.73 8.14 11.85
N ALA A 1163 29.94 7.56 11.84
CA ALA A 1163 30.54 6.96 13.03
C ALA A 1163 30.84 8.02 14.12
N GLU A 1164 31.37 9.18 13.73
CA GLU A 1164 31.60 10.29 14.67
C GLU A 1164 30.28 10.88 15.20
N GLU A 1165 29.25 11.02 14.34
CA GLU A 1165 27.92 11.49 14.78
C GLU A 1165 27.30 10.52 15.80
N ALA A 1166 27.39 9.21 15.56
CA ALA A 1166 26.88 8.19 16.48
C ALA A 1166 27.59 8.24 17.84
N LYS A 1167 28.92 8.44 17.84
CA LYS A 1167 29.70 8.64 19.07
C LYS A 1167 29.29 9.91 19.81
N ALA A 1168 29.17 11.03 19.09
CA ALA A 1168 28.75 12.31 19.66
C ALA A 1168 27.33 12.23 20.26
N ARG A 1169 26.42 11.47 19.64
CA ARG A 1169 25.05 11.22 20.14
C ARG A 1169 25.07 10.48 21.48
N TYR A 1170 25.89 9.45 21.62
CA TYR A 1170 26.05 8.74 22.89
C TYR A 1170 26.67 9.63 23.98
N GLU A 1171 27.72 10.38 23.67
CA GLU A 1171 28.34 11.33 24.60
C GLU A 1171 27.35 12.42 25.05
N ARG A 1172 26.51 12.91 24.13
CA ARG A 1172 25.44 13.87 24.45
C ARG A 1172 24.39 13.26 25.37
N LEU A 1173 23.98 12.01 25.15
CA LEU A 1173 23.05 11.30 26.04
C LEU A 1173 23.61 11.16 27.45
N LEU A 1174 24.92 10.89 27.60
CA LEU A 1174 25.59 10.88 28.91
C LEU A 1174 25.56 12.25 29.58
N LYS A 1175 25.81 13.34 28.83
CA LYS A 1175 25.71 14.72 29.35
C LYS A 1175 24.29 15.07 29.77
N LEU A 1176 23.27 14.65 29.00
CA LEU A 1176 21.86 14.84 29.36
C LEU A 1176 21.52 14.09 30.65
N LYS A 1177 22.07 12.88 30.86
CA LYS A 1177 21.87 12.16 32.11
C LYS A 1177 22.37 12.99 33.30
N THR A 1178 23.57 13.56 33.22
CA THR A 1178 24.10 14.45 34.25
C THR A 1178 23.25 15.72 34.42
N LEU A 1179 22.76 16.31 33.32
CA LEU A 1179 21.88 17.49 33.38
C LEU A 1179 20.59 17.23 34.17
N TYR A 1180 20.02 16.02 34.06
CA TYR A 1180 18.79 15.63 34.75
C TYR A 1180 19.03 15.00 36.14
N GLU A 1181 20.27 14.96 36.64
CA GLU A 1181 20.52 14.58 38.03
C GLU A 1181 19.85 15.58 38.96
N VAL A 1182 19.00 15.08 39.87
CA VAL A 1182 18.36 15.90 40.90
C VAL A 1182 19.45 16.31 41.89
N GLN A 1183 19.65 17.62 42.07
CA GLN A 1183 20.58 18.17 43.07
C GLN A 1183 20.08 17.97 44.49
#